data_AF-A0A7J6FGU2-F1
#
_entry.id   AF-A0A7J6FGU2-F1
#
_cell.length_a   1.000
_cell.length_b   1.000
_cell.length_c   1.000
_cell.angle_alpha   90.00
_cell.angle_beta   90.00
_cell.angle_gamma   90.00
#
_symmetry.space_group_name_H-M   'P 1'
#
loop_
_entity.id
_entity.type
_entity.pdbx_description
1 polymer ?
#
loop_
_entity_poly.entity_id
_entity_poly.type
_entity_poly.pdbx_seq_one_letter_code
_entity_poly.pdbx_strand_id
1 'polypeptide(L)'
;MAQSGVISSSSTPIFKDQPAAIVRRSGNYKPTLWDAHFFNSLQVIYTEESYGKRINELKEDVRRILEKEAENPLVKLEQINDLSRLGISYHFENQIKTILNLTFNNNNALWKKDNLYATALHFKLLRQYGFSPVSSEVFNVFKDEKNEFKENLSKDVKGMVCLYEASFYSFRGEPILDEARDFTTKHLKQYLMTRQCQTKSVDHDDDDDLVKLVEHALDLPLHWRLPRLEARWFIDMYAERNYDMNPTFLDFAKLDYNFVQSAYQKELKYISRWWSGSRLTERLPFARDRVVEIFYSAVALKYEAEFGFVRTVMTKIGLLLTLMDDIYDVYGTLDELQLFLEAIERWNINELDQLPDYMKILFVAFYNNVNEISYYVLKENGIHTIKYLKKALGDLCKCYMEEAKWFHSGHIPSLEEFIENGWKSITIPLCLIYHYCLITTSITEQDMEHLLQYPTILRVSGTVFRFIDDLGTSSDELERGDNPSSIQCYMREKGVSENESREHIWNLISEGWKEINEVKASTSPYSQVFIESAIDFVRGAMEMYHKGDGFGTNQDRSAEPVASGSVVVGDEVAAGISGISGILVGETGTCIGTEQLAIFGTLWSDGTGVISSSTTIFKEQPEAIVRRSGNYKPTLWDAHFFKSLQVIYTTILNLTFNNNNALWKKDNLYATALHFKLLRQYGFNPVSSEVFNAFKDQKKEFKESLSKDVKGMVCLYEASFYSFRGEPILDGARDFTTKHLKQYLMTRQCQTKSVDHDDDDDLVKLVEHALDLPLHWRLPRLEARWFIDMYAERNYDMNPTFLDFAKLDYNFVQSAYQKELKYISRWWSGSRLTERLPFARDRVVEIFYSAVALKYEAEFGFVRTVMTKIGLLLTLMDDIYDVYGTLDELQLFLGAIERWNINELDQLPDYMKILFVAFYNNVNEISYYVLKENGIHIIKYLKKALGDLCKCYMEEAKWFHSGHIPSLEEFIENGWKSITIPLCLIYHYCLITTSITEQDMEHLLQYPTILRVSGTVFRFIDDLGTSSDELERGDNPSSIQCYMREKGVSENESREHIWNLISEGWKEINEVKASNSPYSQVFIESAIDFVRGAMEMYHKGDGFGTNQDRYLKTKVVNMFFDPIPI
;
A
#
# COMPACT_ATOMS: atom_id res chain seq x y z
N MET A 1 7.06 78.89 32.32
CA MET A 1 6.34 78.45 33.54
C MET A 1 5.36 77.36 33.15
N ALA A 2 5.40 76.25 33.89
CA ALA A 2 4.37 75.22 34.15
C ALA A 2 3.49 74.61 33.02
N GLN A 3 3.70 73.28 32.89
CA GLN A 3 2.80 72.15 32.59
C GLN A 3 1.27 72.36 32.56
N SER A 4 0.62 71.73 31.56
CA SER A 4 -0.35 70.63 31.73
C SER A 4 -0.87 70.17 30.35
N GLY A 5 -0.77 68.86 30.06
CA GLY A 5 -1.24 68.27 28.79
C GLY A 5 -2.71 67.84 28.79
N VAL A 6 -3.16 67.34 27.62
CA VAL A 6 -4.06 66.17 27.39
C VAL A 6 -4.61 66.18 25.93
N ILE A 7 -4.26 65.13 25.15
CA ILE A 7 -5.05 64.32 24.17
C ILE A 7 -5.71 65.05 22.97
N SER A 8 -5.71 64.61 21.69
CA SER A 8 -5.14 63.49 20.90
C SER A 8 -5.15 63.91 19.41
N SER A 9 -4.23 63.39 18.59
CA SER A 9 -4.41 63.37 17.13
C SER A 9 -3.74 62.15 16.49
N SER A 10 -4.53 61.44 15.70
CA SER A 10 -4.29 60.24 14.90
C SER A 10 -2.93 60.15 14.20
N SER A 11 -2.23 59.02 14.42
CA SER A 11 -1.16 58.53 13.55
C SER A 11 -1.69 57.43 12.63
N THR A 12 -1.68 57.70 11.33
CA THR A 12 -1.98 56.77 10.23
C THR A 12 -1.05 55.55 10.29
N PRO A 13 -1.54 54.32 10.04
CA PRO A 13 -0.67 53.14 10.01
C PRO A 13 0.21 53.18 8.75
N ILE A 14 1.51 53.06 8.96
CA ILE A 14 2.48 52.75 7.91
C ILE A 14 2.10 51.36 7.38
N PHE A 15 1.66 51.29 6.12
CA PHE A 15 1.46 50.04 5.41
C PHE A 15 2.78 49.26 5.42
N LYS A 16 2.78 48.06 6.01
CA LYS A 16 3.84 47.09 5.85
C LYS A 16 3.94 46.75 4.37
N ASP A 17 5.16 46.82 3.83
CA ASP A 17 5.51 46.33 2.50
C ASP A 17 4.92 44.93 2.29
N GLN A 18 4.18 44.75 1.19
CA GLN A 18 3.79 43.44 0.71
C GLN A 18 5.08 42.65 0.42
N PRO A 19 5.23 41.39 0.88
CA PRO A 19 6.35 40.56 0.47
C PRO A 19 6.36 40.44 -1.06
N ALA A 20 7.53 40.64 -1.66
CA ALA A 20 7.72 40.47 -3.10
C ALA A 20 7.21 39.09 -3.52
N ALA A 21 6.47 39.02 -4.63
CA ALA A 21 5.95 37.76 -5.14
C ALA A 21 7.11 36.78 -5.40
N ILE A 22 7.07 35.60 -4.78
CA ILE A 22 8.05 34.53 -5.01
C ILE A 22 7.92 34.07 -6.46
N VAL A 23 8.97 34.26 -7.26
CA VAL A 23 9.03 33.78 -8.64
C VAL A 23 9.58 32.35 -8.63
N ARG A 24 8.82 31.39 -9.17
CA ARG A 24 9.19 29.97 -9.25
C ARG A 24 9.64 29.61 -10.66
N ARG A 25 10.72 28.83 -10.78
CA ARG A 25 11.12 28.22 -12.07
C ARG A 25 10.27 26.98 -12.35
N SER A 26 10.28 26.53 -13.60
CA SER A 26 9.59 25.33 -14.08
C SER A 26 10.51 24.60 -15.03
N GLY A 27 10.63 23.28 -14.87
CA GLY A 27 11.37 22.41 -15.79
C GLY A 27 10.63 22.13 -17.10
N ASN A 28 9.37 22.59 -17.22
CA ASN A 28 8.51 22.39 -18.40
C ASN A 28 8.38 20.92 -18.81
N TYR A 29 8.28 20.03 -17.80
CA TYR A 29 8.22 18.59 -18.02
C TYR A 29 6.95 18.17 -18.76
N LYS A 30 7.12 17.18 -19.65
CA LYS A 30 6.01 16.52 -20.33
C LYS A 30 5.28 15.54 -19.39
N PRO A 31 3.97 15.34 -19.58
CA PRO A 31 3.20 14.34 -18.83
C PRO A 31 3.72 12.92 -19.09
N THR A 32 3.32 11.96 -18.25
CA THR A 32 3.62 10.52 -18.46
C THR A 32 2.99 10.00 -19.77
N LEU A 33 3.68 9.09 -20.46
CA LEU A 33 3.11 8.34 -21.60
C LEU A 33 2.12 7.25 -21.16
N TRP A 34 2.21 6.80 -19.90
CA TRP A 34 1.42 5.68 -19.37
C TRP A 34 0.51 6.19 -18.26
N ASP A 35 -0.79 6.19 -18.53
CA ASP A 35 -1.79 6.61 -17.55
C ASP A 35 -2.27 5.44 -16.67
N ALA A 36 -3.02 5.77 -15.61
CA ALA A 36 -3.60 4.76 -14.72
C ALA A 36 -4.62 3.84 -15.42
N HIS A 37 -5.25 4.29 -16.52
CA HIS A 37 -6.21 3.46 -17.25
C HIS A 37 -5.49 2.32 -17.98
N PHE A 38 -4.36 2.61 -18.62
CA PHE A 38 -3.50 1.64 -19.27
C PHE A 38 -3.07 0.53 -18.32
N PHE A 39 -2.55 0.86 -17.12
CA PHE A 39 -2.16 -0.20 -16.17
C PHE A 39 -3.35 -1.05 -15.72
N ASN A 40 -4.51 -0.43 -15.49
CA ASN A 40 -5.71 -1.16 -15.07
C ASN A 40 -6.24 -2.10 -16.16
N SER A 41 -5.97 -1.84 -17.45
CA SER A 41 -6.40 -2.68 -18.57
C SER A 41 -5.49 -3.88 -18.85
N LEU A 42 -4.23 -3.87 -18.37
CA LEU A 42 -3.28 -4.96 -18.58
C LEU A 42 -3.86 -6.32 -18.15
N GLN A 43 -3.69 -7.36 -18.95
CA GLN A 43 -4.11 -8.72 -18.59
C GLN A 43 -2.94 -9.54 -18.10
N VAL A 44 -3.06 -10.13 -16.90
CA VAL A 44 -2.01 -10.98 -16.35
C VAL A 44 -2.33 -12.43 -16.68
N ILE A 45 -1.60 -12.98 -17.65
CA ILE A 45 -1.87 -14.30 -18.23
C ILE A 45 -0.90 -15.36 -17.67
N TYR A 46 0.39 -15.04 -17.57
CA TYR A 46 1.41 -16.01 -17.16
C TYR A 46 1.53 -16.06 -15.63
N THR A 47 0.65 -16.84 -15.00
CA THR A 47 0.65 -17.04 -13.55
C THR A 47 1.21 -18.40 -13.15
N GLU A 48 1.60 -18.55 -11.88
CA GLU A 48 2.09 -19.81 -11.33
C GLU A 48 1.03 -20.93 -11.42
N GLU A 49 -0.24 -20.59 -11.18
CA GLU A 49 -1.37 -21.52 -11.32
C GLU A 49 -1.52 -22.03 -12.76
N SER A 50 -1.23 -21.19 -13.75
CA SER A 50 -1.40 -21.53 -15.18
C SER A 50 -0.18 -22.22 -15.80
N TYR A 51 1.04 -21.76 -15.48
CA TYR A 51 2.28 -22.19 -16.16
C TYR A 51 3.37 -22.72 -15.25
N GLY A 52 3.21 -22.67 -13.92
CA GLY A 52 4.26 -23.06 -12.96
C GLY A 52 4.75 -24.50 -13.16
N LYS A 53 3.83 -25.43 -13.48
CA LYS A 53 4.21 -26.82 -13.80
C LYS A 53 5.13 -26.91 -15.03
N ARG A 54 4.80 -26.20 -16.12
CA ARG A 54 5.57 -26.22 -17.36
C ARG A 54 6.95 -25.57 -17.18
N ILE A 55 7.03 -24.49 -16.40
CA ILE A 55 8.29 -23.85 -16.01
C ILE A 55 9.20 -24.85 -15.30
N ASN A 56 8.67 -25.59 -14.31
CA ASN A 56 9.43 -26.58 -13.57
C ASN A 56 9.89 -27.74 -14.47
N GLU A 57 9.04 -28.22 -15.38
CA GLU A 57 9.43 -29.25 -16.36
C GLU A 57 10.61 -28.78 -17.24
N LEU A 58 10.52 -27.58 -17.82
CA LEU A 58 11.58 -27.03 -18.65
C LEU A 58 12.87 -26.77 -17.87
N LYS A 59 12.77 -26.29 -16.62
CA LYS A 59 13.92 -26.11 -15.74
C LYS A 59 14.67 -27.43 -15.52
N GLU A 60 13.95 -28.52 -15.31
CA GLU A 60 14.53 -29.86 -15.15
C GLU A 60 15.12 -30.40 -16.47
N ASP A 61 14.50 -30.11 -17.61
CA ASP A 61 15.04 -30.47 -18.93
C ASP A 61 16.37 -29.78 -19.21
N VAL A 62 16.44 -28.46 -18.97
CA VAL A 62 17.67 -27.68 -19.12
C VAL A 62 18.76 -28.15 -18.16
N ARG A 63 18.41 -28.43 -16.90
CA ARG A 63 19.34 -28.99 -15.92
C ARG A 63 19.96 -30.30 -16.41
N ARG A 64 19.16 -31.22 -16.96
CA ARG A 64 19.65 -32.49 -17.55
C ARG A 64 20.59 -32.25 -18.75
N ILE A 65 20.30 -31.25 -19.58
CA ILE A 65 21.18 -30.87 -20.70
C ILE A 65 22.54 -30.37 -20.19
N LEU A 66 22.54 -29.56 -19.12
CA LEU A 66 23.75 -29.03 -18.49
C LEU A 66 24.59 -30.12 -17.81
N GLU A 67 23.96 -31.08 -17.15
CA GLU A 67 24.63 -32.17 -16.44
C GLU A 67 25.21 -33.26 -17.37
N LYS A 68 24.72 -33.36 -18.61
CA LYS A 68 25.24 -34.33 -19.59
C LYS A 68 26.69 -34.03 -19.96
N GLU A 69 27.59 -35.01 -19.88
CA GLU A 69 28.98 -34.84 -20.31
C GLU A 69 29.08 -34.44 -21.80
N ALA A 70 30.03 -33.56 -22.13
CA ALA A 70 30.35 -33.17 -23.50
C ALA A 70 31.82 -33.50 -23.80
N GLU A 71 32.08 -34.06 -24.99
CA GLU A 71 33.44 -34.42 -25.42
C GLU A 71 34.35 -33.18 -25.59
N ASN A 72 33.78 -32.05 -26.02
CA ASN A 72 34.48 -30.78 -26.14
C ASN A 72 33.94 -29.77 -25.11
N PRO A 73 34.78 -29.27 -24.18
CA PRO A 73 34.36 -28.25 -23.21
C PRO A 73 33.81 -26.97 -23.83
N LEU A 74 34.20 -26.62 -25.06
CA LEU A 74 33.67 -25.46 -25.77
C LEU A 74 32.13 -25.49 -25.89
N VAL A 75 31.55 -26.67 -26.13
CA VAL A 75 30.08 -26.83 -26.26
C VAL A 75 29.39 -26.43 -24.97
N LYS A 76 29.99 -26.74 -23.81
CA LYS A 76 29.43 -26.34 -22.51
C LYS A 76 29.53 -24.83 -22.28
N LEU A 77 30.64 -24.22 -22.71
CA LEU A 77 30.80 -22.77 -22.62
C LEU A 77 29.80 -22.04 -23.54
N GLU A 78 29.55 -22.56 -24.74
CA GLU A 78 28.52 -22.03 -25.64
C GLU A 78 27.13 -22.16 -25.03
N GLN A 79 26.79 -23.31 -24.42
CA GLN A 79 25.52 -23.48 -23.69
C GLN A 79 25.37 -22.48 -22.53
N ILE A 80 26.43 -22.24 -21.75
CA ILE A 80 26.41 -21.25 -20.66
C ILE A 80 26.21 -19.83 -21.21
N ASN A 81 26.89 -19.51 -22.31
CA ASN A 81 26.76 -18.22 -22.97
C ASN A 81 25.35 -18.00 -23.50
N ASP A 82 24.75 -18.99 -24.16
CA ASP A 82 23.39 -18.92 -24.66
C ASP A 82 22.38 -18.79 -23.51
N LEU A 83 22.49 -19.60 -22.44
CA LEU A 83 21.62 -19.46 -21.26
C LEU A 83 21.71 -18.09 -20.61
N SER A 84 22.91 -17.53 -20.55
CA SER A 84 23.13 -16.20 -19.97
C SER A 84 22.49 -15.10 -20.82
N ARG A 85 22.68 -15.16 -22.15
CA ARG A 85 22.08 -14.19 -23.08
C ARG A 85 20.58 -14.38 -23.26
N LEU A 86 20.04 -15.58 -23.09
CA LEU A 86 18.60 -15.86 -23.05
C LEU A 86 17.94 -15.42 -21.72
N GLY A 87 18.73 -14.94 -20.75
CA GLY A 87 18.21 -14.45 -19.47
C GLY A 87 17.71 -15.54 -18.53
N ILE A 88 18.11 -16.79 -18.72
CA ILE A 88 17.66 -17.96 -17.91
C ILE A 88 18.79 -18.61 -17.10
N SER A 89 20.02 -18.08 -17.16
CA SER A 89 21.17 -18.61 -16.41
C SER A 89 21.01 -18.55 -14.89
N TYR A 90 20.27 -17.56 -14.36
CA TYR A 90 20.06 -17.36 -12.92
C TYR A 90 19.37 -18.55 -12.23
N HIS A 91 18.68 -19.41 -13.00
CA HIS A 91 18.10 -20.66 -12.51
C HIS A 91 19.13 -21.78 -12.26
N PHE A 92 20.34 -21.65 -12.81
CA PHE A 92 21.35 -22.71 -12.91
C PHE A 92 22.74 -22.30 -12.43
N GLU A 93 22.84 -21.27 -11.58
CA GLU A 93 24.13 -20.74 -11.13
C GLU A 93 25.08 -21.83 -10.59
N ASN A 94 24.57 -22.79 -9.84
CA ASN A 94 25.37 -23.87 -9.25
C ASN A 94 25.95 -24.80 -10.33
N GLN A 95 25.13 -25.18 -11.32
CA GLN A 95 25.56 -26.01 -12.44
C GLN A 95 26.61 -25.27 -13.27
N ILE A 96 26.37 -23.98 -13.55
CA ILE A 96 27.28 -23.14 -14.32
C ILE A 96 28.63 -22.99 -13.61
N LYS A 97 28.62 -22.62 -12.32
CA LYS A 97 29.84 -22.50 -11.50
C LYS A 97 30.62 -23.83 -11.45
N THR A 98 29.93 -24.96 -11.39
CA THR A 98 30.57 -26.30 -11.43
C THR A 98 31.29 -26.55 -12.76
N ILE A 99 30.63 -26.29 -13.89
CA ILE A 99 31.21 -26.46 -15.23
C ILE A 99 32.40 -25.51 -15.44
N LEU A 100 32.28 -24.25 -15.02
CA LEU A 100 33.36 -23.27 -15.11
C LEU A 100 34.55 -23.66 -14.22
N ASN A 101 34.31 -24.18 -13.02
CA ASN A 101 35.39 -24.64 -12.15
C ASN A 101 36.16 -25.84 -12.75
N LEU A 102 35.46 -26.77 -13.42
CA LEU A 102 36.12 -27.90 -14.12
C LEU A 102 37.01 -27.43 -15.26
N THR A 103 36.57 -26.43 -16.03
CA THR A 103 37.33 -25.87 -17.16
C THR A 103 38.46 -24.95 -16.72
N PHE A 104 38.29 -24.23 -15.61
CA PHE A 104 39.31 -23.40 -14.97
C PHE A 104 40.50 -24.21 -14.47
N ASN A 105 40.25 -25.34 -13.79
CA ASN A 105 41.32 -26.16 -13.20
C ASN A 105 42.10 -26.99 -14.24
N ASN A 106 41.61 -27.13 -15.47
CA ASN A 106 42.22 -27.95 -16.52
C ASN A 106 43.08 -27.10 -17.50
N ASN A 107 44.17 -26.51 -16.98
CA ASN A 107 44.96 -25.47 -17.67
C ASN A 107 45.68 -25.89 -18.96
N ASN A 108 45.90 -27.19 -19.22
CA ASN A 108 46.58 -27.71 -20.43
C ASN A 108 45.61 -28.15 -21.53
N ALA A 109 44.54 -27.39 -21.72
CA ALA A 109 43.44 -27.75 -22.58
C ALA A 109 43.72 -27.53 -24.08
N LEU A 110 43.99 -28.61 -24.82
CA LEU A 110 44.18 -28.61 -26.27
C LEU A 110 43.01 -27.97 -27.06
N TRP A 111 41.79 -28.01 -26.51
CA TRP A 111 40.56 -27.56 -27.19
C TRP A 111 40.50 -26.04 -27.45
N LYS A 112 41.30 -25.23 -26.74
CA LYS A 112 41.39 -23.77 -26.96
C LYS A 112 42.70 -23.33 -27.65
N LYS A 113 43.61 -24.26 -27.94
CA LYS A 113 44.90 -23.92 -28.54
C LYS A 113 44.71 -23.33 -29.94
N ASP A 114 45.31 -22.17 -30.18
CA ASP A 114 45.25 -21.41 -31.44
C ASP A 114 43.81 -21.07 -31.90
N ASN A 115 42.81 -21.17 -31.01
CA ASN A 115 41.42 -20.84 -31.29
C ASN A 115 41.01 -19.58 -30.52
N LEU A 116 40.84 -18.48 -31.27
CA LEU A 116 40.54 -17.16 -30.70
C LEU A 116 39.19 -17.17 -29.98
N TYR A 117 38.13 -17.65 -30.65
CA TYR A 117 36.79 -17.72 -30.09
C TYR A 117 36.74 -18.51 -28.78
N ALA A 118 37.32 -19.72 -28.75
CA ALA A 118 37.32 -20.57 -27.56
C ALA A 118 38.09 -19.93 -26.39
N THR A 119 39.22 -19.28 -26.67
CA THR A 119 40.01 -18.59 -25.64
C THR A 119 39.29 -17.36 -25.09
N ALA A 120 38.72 -16.53 -25.97
CA ALA A 120 37.98 -15.34 -25.60
C ALA A 120 36.70 -15.69 -24.81
N LEU A 121 35.94 -16.70 -25.25
CA LEU A 121 34.71 -17.12 -24.58
C LEU A 121 34.98 -17.64 -23.18
N HIS A 122 36.00 -18.50 -23.04
CA HIS A 122 36.40 -19.04 -21.74
C HIS A 122 36.86 -17.93 -20.79
N PHE A 123 37.72 -17.02 -21.27
CA PHE A 123 38.16 -15.87 -20.49
C PHE A 123 36.99 -15.00 -20.02
N LYS A 124 36.09 -14.65 -20.95
CA LYS A 124 34.89 -13.84 -20.68
C LYS A 124 34.02 -14.47 -19.60
N LEU A 125 33.67 -15.75 -19.75
CA LEU A 125 32.79 -16.45 -18.81
C LEU A 125 33.44 -16.61 -17.43
N LEU A 126 34.74 -16.92 -17.36
CA LEU A 126 35.43 -17.01 -16.07
C LEU A 126 35.36 -15.68 -15.31
N ARG A 127 35.69 -14.56 -15.95
CA ARG A 127 35.61 -13.24 -15.31
C ARG A 127 34.17 -12.83 -14.99
N GLN A 128 33.22 -13.11 -15.88
CA GLN A 128 31.81 -12.83 -15.66
C GLN A 128 31.26 -13.50 -14.40
N TYR A 129 31.68 -14.73 -14.11
CA TYR A 129 31.27 -15.49 -12.93
C TYR A 129 32.22 -15.32 -11.72
N GLY A 130 33.15 -14.36 -11.77
CA GLY A 130 33.98 -13.96 -10.63
C GLY A 130 35.19 -14.87 -10.36
N PHE A 131 35.61 -15.70 -11.32
CA PHE A 131 36.86 -16.48 -11.16
C PHE A 131 38.07 -15.55 -11.20
N SER A 132 38.97 -15.70 -10.23
CA SER A 132 40.18 -14.87 -10.10
C SER A 132 41.35 -15.68 -9.49
N PRO A 133 42.60 -15.49 -9.94
CA PRO A 133 43.01 -14.64 -11.06
C PRO A 133 42.81 -15.33 -12.42
N VAL A 134 42.30 -14.60 -13.41
CA VAL A 134 42.23 -15.01 -14.83
C VAL A 134 43.08 -14.03 -15.63
N SER A 135 44.30 -14.42 -16.00
CA SER A 135 45.28 -13.51 -16.64
C SER A 135 44.93 -13.15 -18.09
N SER A 136 45.03 -11.87 -18.46
CA SER A 136 44.91 -11.39 -19.84
C SER A 136 46.04 -11.89 -20.76
N GLU A 137 47.15 -12.37 -20.20
CA GLU A 137 48.29 -12.90 -20.95
C GLU A 137 47.93 -14.13 -21.78
N VAL A 138 46.79 -14.77 -21.52
CA VAL A 138 46.25 -15.85 -22.36
C VAL A 138 46.11 -15.43 -23.82
N PHE A 139 45.97 -14.13 -24.11
CA PHE A 139 45.85 -13.61 -25.47
C PHE A 139 47.20 -13.39 -26.19
N ASN A 140 48.34 -13.52 -25.51
CA ASN A 140 49.66 -13.34 -26.13
C ASN A 140 49.94 -14.32 -27.27
N VAL A 141 49.32 -15.51 -27.26
CA VAL A 141 49.45 -16.50 -28.35
C VAL A 141 48.88 -15.99 -29.69
N PHE A 142 48.02 -14.97 -29.65
CA PHE A 142 47.42 -14.33 -30.82
C PHE A 142 48.19 -13.10 -31.29
N LYS A 143 49.31 -12.78 -30.64
CA LYS A 143 50.20 -11.69 -31.03
C LYS A 143 51.37 -12.18 -31.89
N ASP A 144 51.88 -11.29 -32.73
CA ASP A 144 53.03 -11.53 -33.59
C ASP A 144 54.37 -11.18 -32.90
N GLU A 145 55.47 -11.26 -33.63
CA GLU A 145 56.82 -10.96 -33.11
C GLU A 145 57.02 -9.48 -32.72
N LYS A 146 56.13 -8.57 -33.18
CA LYS A 146 56.12 -7.15 -32.80
C LYS A 146 55.22 -6.89 -31.59
N ASN A 147 54.66 -7.93 -30.99
CA ASN A 147 53.71 -7.85 -29.88
C ASN A 147 52.36 -7.21 -30.26
N GLU A 148 52.01 -7.22 -31.56
CA GLU A 148 50.73 -6.73 -32.09
C GLU A 148 49.80 -7.92 -32.39
N PHE A 149 48.47 -7.75 -32.28
CA PHE A 149 47.52 -8.80 -32.66
C PHE A 149 47.66 -9.16 -34.15
N LYS A 150 47.73 -10.46 -34.46
CA LYS A 150 47.96 -10.92 -35.84
C LYS A 150 46.81 -10.48 -36.76
N GLU A 151 47.14 -9.76 -37.84
CA GLU A 151 46.16 -9.27 -38.84
C GLU A 151 45.29 -10.38 -39.46
N ASN A 152 45.76 -11.63 -39.51
CA ASN A 152 44.99 -12.76 -40.04
C ASN A 152 43.80 -13.17 -39.15
N LEU A 153 43.75 -12.73 -37.89
CA LEU A 153 42.62 -12.95 -36.99
C LEU A 153 41.34 -12.26 -37.46
N SER A 154 41.46 -11.21 -38.27
CA SER A 154 40.31 -10.48 -38.85
C SER A 154 39.41 -11.36 -39.74
N LYS A 155 39.88 -12.55 -40.13
CA LYS A 155 39.09 -13.57 -40.85
C LYS A 155 38.13 -14.35 -39.94
N ASP A 156 38.40 -14.44 -38.65
CA ASP A 156 37.55 -15.12 -37.66
C ASP A 156 36.62 -14.09 -36.99
N VAL A 157 35.59 -13.66 -37.71
CA VAL A 157 34.65 -12.62 -37.23
C VAL A 157 33.99 -13.04 -35.90
N LYS A 158 33.61 -14.32 -35.76
CA LYS A 158 33.03 -14.87 -34.52
C LYS A 158 34.01 -14.76 -33.35
N GLY A 159 35.28 -15.11 -33.57
CA GLY A 159 36.35 -14.92 -32.59
C GLY A 159 36.62 -13.45 -32.26
N MET A 160 36.56 -12.56 -33.26
CA MET A 160 36.77 -11.12 -33.10
C MET A 160 35.69 -10.46 -32.25
N VAL A 161 34.40 -10.77 -32.48
CA VAL A 161 33.30 -10.29 -31.63
C VAL A 161 33.47 -10.81 -30.21
N CYS A 162 33.80 -12.09 -30.04
CA CYS A 162 33.98 -12.66 -28.70
C CYS A 162 35.17 -12.04 -27.95
N LEU A 163 36.28 -11.73 -28.64
CA LEU A 163 37.43 -11.02 -28.08
C LEU A 163 37.07 -9.56 -27.73
N TYR A 164 36.32 -8.88 -28.59
CA TYR A 164 35.79 -7.55 -28.32
C TYR A 164 34.98 -7.56 -27.01
N GLU A 165 34.03 -8.49 -26.86
CA GLU A 165 33.22 -8.63 -25.64
C GLU A 165 34.05 -8.99 -24.40
N ALA A 166 35.04 -9.87 -24.57
CA ALA A 166 35.97 -10.24 -23.50
C ALA A 166 36.81 -9.05 -23.01
N SER A 167 37.14 -8.10 -23.90
CA SER A 167 37.97 -6.94 -23.57
C SER A 167 37.32 -5.99 -22.55
N PHE A 168 36.00 -5.97 -22.44
CA PHE A 168 35.28 -5.12 -21.47
C PHE A 168 35.28 -5.64 -20.04
N TYR A 169 35.81 -6.86 -19.83
CA TYR A 169 36.07 -7.41 -18.49
C TYR A 169 37.46 -7.02 -17.96
N SER A 170 38.13 -6.02 -18.55
CA SER A 170 39.48 -5.59 -18.17
C SER A 170 39.55 -4.98 -16.78
N PHE A 171 40.68 -5.18 -16.12
CA PHE A 171 41.12 -4.45 -14.92
C PHE A 171 42.07 -3.30 -15.29
N ARG A 172 42.35 -2.40 -14.36
CA ARG A 172 43.39 -1.38 -14.54
C ARG A 172 44.76 -2.06 -14.66
N GLY A 173 45.59 -1.54 -15.56
CA GLY A 173 46.91 -2.10 -15.82
C GLY A 173 46.94 -3.34 -16.73
N GLU A 174 45.85 -3.64 -17.45
CA GLU A 174 45.80 -4.71 -18.44
C GLU A 174 45.79 -4.19 -19.90
N PRO A 175 46.90 -3.62 -20.40
CA PRO A 175 46.94 -2.98 -21.72
C PRO A 175 46.63 -3.96 -22.87
N ILE A 176 46.86 -5.26 -22.68
CA ILE A 176 46.53 -6.30 -23.67
C ILE A 176 45.04 -6.27 -24.04
N LEU A 177 44.15 -5.99 -23.08
CA LEU A 177 42.71 -5.97 -23.34
C LEU A 177 42.27 -4.64 -23.97
N ASP A 178 42.90 -3.53 -23.63
CA ASP A 178 42.67 -2.26 -24.33
C ASP A 178 43.13 -2.36 -25.80
N GLU A 179 44.32 -2.92 -26.05
CA GLU A 179 44.81 -3.22 -27.40
C GLU A 179 43.90 -4.19 -28.16
N ALA A 180 43.36 -5.21 -27.47
CA ALA A 180 42.41 -6.14 -28.06
C ALA A 180 41.11 -5.44 -28.46
N ARG A 181 40.61 -4.52 -27.63
CA ARG A 181 39.42 -3.71 -27.89
C ARG A 181 39.61 -2.83 -29.12
N ASP A 182 40.75 -2.16 -29.22
CA ASP A 182 41.07 -1.28 -30.37
C ASP A 182 41.21 -2.09 -31.67
N PHE A 183 41.97 -3.19 -31.61
CA PHE A 183 42.16 -4.10 -32.75
C PHE A 183 40.82 -4.66 -33.24
N THR A 184 40.01 -5.19 -32.33
CA THR A 184 38.71 -5.77 -32.69
C THR A 184 37.74 -4.72 -33.21
N THR A 185 37.62 -3.56 -32.56
CA THR A 185 36.75 -2.46 -33.01
C THR A 185 37.07 -2.03 -34.44
N LYS A 186 38.36 -1.84 -34.77
CA LYS A 186 38.82 -1.45 -36.11
C LYS A 186 38.37 -2.47 -37.16
N HIS A 187 38.64 -3.75 -36.94
CA HIS A 187 38.35 -4.80 -37.92
C HIS A 187 36.86 -5.14 -38.03
N LEU A 188 36.10 -5.06 -36.93
CA LEU A 188 34.65 -5.26 -36.94
C LEU A 188 33.93 -4.14 -37.71
N LYS A 189 34.35 -2.86 -37.53
CA LYS A 189 33.86 -1.74 -38.36
C LYS A 189 34.18 -1.94 -39.84
N GLN A 190 35.39 -2.41 -40.15
CA GLN A 190 35.78 -2.71 -41.55
C GLN A 190 34.96 -3.86 -42.15
N TYR A 191 34.65 -4.90 -41.36
CA TYR A 191 33.77 -6.00 -41.77
C TYR A 191 32.38 -5.47 -42.14
N LEU A 192 31.76 -4.64 -41.30
CA LEU A 192 30.44 -4.03 -41.59
C LEU A 192 30.45 -3.17 -42.86
N MET A 193 31.48 -2.32 -43.02
CA MET A 193 31.63 -1.51 -44.24
C MET A 193 31.74 -2.38 -45.49
N THR A 194 32.50 -3.48 -45.42
CA THR A 194 32.68 -4.39 -46.56
C THR A 194 31.37 -5.08 -46.94
N ARG A 195 30.56 -5.47 -45.93
CA ARG A 195 29.25 -6.10 -46.13
C ARG A 195 28.22 -5.16 -46.73
N GLN A 196 28.19 -3.90 -46.29
CA GLN A 196 27.29 -2.87 -46.85
C GLN A 196 27.56 -2.60 -48.35
N CYS A 197 28.80 -2.79 -48.82
CA CYS A 197 29.16 -2.62 -50.23
C CYS A 197 28.91 -3.86 -51.12
N GLN A 198 28.56 -5.02 -50.56
CA GLN A 198 28.28 -6.24 -51.32
C GLN A 198 26.77 -6.36 -51.59
N THR A 199 26.36 -6.46 -52.86
CA THR A 199 24.96 -6.75 -53.23
C THR A 199 24.52 -8.09 -52.65
N LYS A 200 23.41 -8.12 -51.90
CA LYS A 200 22.79 -9.32 -51.30
C LYS A 200 22.77 -10.48 -52.32
N SER A 201 23.73 -11.41 -52.21
CA SER A 201 23.67 -12.71 -52.87
C SER A 201 22.82 -13.64 -52.02
N VAL A 202 22.01 -14.48 -52.66
CA VAL A 202 20.83 -15.17 -52.11
C VAL A 202 21.17 -16.38 -51.22
N ASP A 203 22.43 -16.74 -50.99
CA ASP A 203 22.79 -18.11 -50.57
C ASP A 203 23.49 -18.29 -49.19
N HIS A 204 23.52 -17.30 -48.28
CA HIS A 204 24.13 -17.50 -46.94
C HIS A 204 23.37 -16.82 -45.78
N ASP A 205 22.47 -17.55 -45.11
CA ASP A 205 21.76 -17.10 -43.89
C ASP A 205 22.70 -16.88 -42.67
N ASP A 206 23.77 -17.69 -42.50
CA ASP A 206 24.70 -17.59 -41.36
C ASP A 206 25.48 -16.26 -41.28
N ASP A 207 25.56 -15.52 -42.39
CA ASP A 207 26.27 -14.24 -42.47
C ASP A 207 25.43 -13.06 -41.95
N ASP A 208 24.09 -13.17 -41.99
CA ASP A 208 23.18 -12.11 -41.55
C ASP A 208 23.14 -12.05 -40.01
N ASP A 209 23.14 -13.21 -39.34
CA ASP A 209 23.22 -13.31 -37.88
C ASP A 209 24.51 -12.72 -37.31
N LEU A 210 25.64 -12.97 -37.99
CA LEU A 210 26.92 -12.40 -37.58
C LEU A 210 26.95 -10.88 -37.76
N VAL A 211 26.37 -10.34 -38.84
CA VAL A 211 26.24 -8.89 -39.03
C VAL A 211 25.42 -8.27 -37.89
N LYS A 212 24.24 -8.83 -37.57
CA LYS A 212 23.40 -8.38 -36.44
C LYS A 212 24.17 -8.39 -35.11
N LEU A 213 24.94 -9.46 -34.85
CA LEU A 213 25.76 -9.57 -33.64
C LEU A 213 26.88 -8.51 -33.58
N VAL A 214 27.55 -8.25 -34.71
CA VAL A 214 28.61 -7.24 -34.80
C VAL A 214 28.04 -5.84 -34.60
N GLU A 215 26.93 -5.51 -35.24
CA GLU A 215 26.24 -4.22 -35.07
C GLU A 215 25.80 -4.02 -33.62
N HIS A 216 25.18 -5.04 -33.02
CA HIS A 216 24.71 -4.99 -31.63
C HIS A 216 25.87 -4.83 -30.63
N ALA A 217 26.98 -5.53 -30.82
CA ALA A 217 28.16 -5.40 -29.95
C ALA A 217 28.86 -4.03 -30.08
N LEU A 218 28.93 -3.48 -31.29
CA LEU A 218 29.54 -2.17 -31.54
C LEU A 218 28.68 -0.98 -31.10
N ASP A 219 27.35 -1.15 -30.98
CA ASP A 219 26.44 -0.16 -30.38
C ASP A 219 26.70 -0.04 -28.86
N LEU A 220 26.65 -1.16 -28.15
CA LEU A 220 27.01 -1.26 -26.73
C LEU A 220 27.52 -2.69 -26.43
N PRO A 221 28.65 -2.86 -25.74
CA PRO A 221 29.19 -4.19 -25.45
C PRO A 221 28.30 -4.94 -24.45
N LEU A 222 28.19 -6.25 -24.59
CA LEU A 222 27.37 -7.14 -23.76
C LEU A 222 27.63 -6.95 -22.26
N HIS A 223 28.86 -6.68 -21.84
CA HIS A 223 29.19 -6.47 -20.43
C HIS A 223 28.54 -5.23 -19.82
N TRP A 224 28.20 -4.23 -20.65
CA TRP A 224 27.56 -2.97 -20.24
C TRP A 224 26.05 -2.96 -20.49
N ARG A 225 25.50 -4.00 -21.15
CA ARG A 225 24.07 -4.16 -21.40
C ARG A 225 23.35 -4.75 -20.21
N LEU A 226 22.13 -4.28 -19.95
CA LEU A 226 21.29 -4.84 -18.89
C LEU A 226 20.83 -6.27 -19.29
N PRO A 227 21.10 -7.32 -18.50
CA PRO A 227 20.84 -8.71 -18.91
C PRO A 227 19.40 -8.96 -19.32
N ARG A 228 18.45 -8.30 -18.66
CA ARG A 228 17.03 -8.51 -18.93
C ARG A 228 16.56 -7.93 -20.27
N LEU A 229 17.13 -6.80 -20.70
CA LEU A 229 16.85 -6.23 -22.02
C LEU A 229 17.57 -7.01 -23.12
N GLU A 230 18.83 -7.37 -22.89
CA GLU A 230 19.58 -8.25 -23.80
C GLU A 230 18.82 -9.56 -24.04
N ALA A 231 18.21 -10.14 -23.01
CA ALA A 231 17.42 -11.36 -23.14
C ALA A 231 16.28 -11.25 -24.16
N ARG A 232 15.58 -10.11 -24.21
CA ARG A 232 14.50 -9.92 -25.18
C ARG A 232 15.02 -9.94 -26.61
N TRP A 233 16.06 -9.15 -26.88
CA TRP A 233 16.69 -9.08 -28.20
C TRP A 233 17.28 -10.43 -28.60
N PHE A 234 17.96 -11.10 -27.66
CA PHE A 234 18.63 -12.37 -27.94
C PHE A 234 17.66 -13.54 -28.10
N ILE A 235 16.49 -13.54 -27.44
CA ILE A 235 15.44 -14.56 -27.68
C ILE A 235 14.98 -14.52 -29.14
N ASP A 236 14.77 -13.33 -29.69
CA ASP A 236 14.32 -13.16 -31.07
C ASP A 236 15.42 -13.59 -32.04
N MET A 237 16.66 -13.11 -31.83
CA MET A 237 17.82 -13.53 -32.62
C MET A 237 18.09 -15.04 -32.51
N TYR A 238 17.94 -15.65 -31.33
CA TYR A 238 18.16 -17.09 -31.12
C TYR A 238 17.07 -17.94 -31.76
N ALA A 239 15.84 -17.42 -31.87
CA ALA A 239 14.73 -18.09 -32.56
C ALA A 239 14.92 -18.17 -34.08
N GLU A 240 15.66 -17.22 -34.65
CA GLU A 240 15.98 -17.17 -36.09
C GLU A 240 17.12 -18.13 -36.48
N ARG A 241 17.90 -18.63 -35.51
CA ARG A 241 19.01 -19.58 -35.77
C ARG A 241 18.51 -20.94 -36.24
N ASN A 242 18.87 -21.32 -37.47
CA ASN A 242 18.34 -22.53 -38.11
C ASN A 242 19.05 -23.85 -37.74
N TYR A 243 20.31 -23.84 -37.28
CA TYR A 243 21.14 -25.07 -37.20
C TYR A 243 21.68 -25.44 -35.81
N ASP A 244 21.82 -24.49 -34.88
CA ASP A 244 22.44 -24.70 -33.56
C ASP A 244 21.55 -24.27 -32.37
N MET A 245 20.33 -23.80 -32.66
CA MET A 245 19.32 -23.43 -31.66
C MET A 245 18.82 -24.65 -30.88
N ASN A 246 18.81 -24.55 -29.54
CA ASN A 246 18.23 -25.56 -28.67
C ASN A 246 16.76 -25.21 -28.35
N PRO A 247 15.77 -25.99 -28.84
CA PRO A 247 14.36 -25.66 -28.67
C PRO A 247 13.93 -25.65 -27.20
N THR A 248 14.54 -26.48 -26.36
CA THR A 248 14.27 -26.47 -24.91
C THR A 248 14.73 -25.17 -24.27
N PHE A 249 15.88 -24.62 -24.70
CA PHE A 249 16.38 -23.34 -24.17
C PHE A 249 15.47 -22.19 -24.62
N LEU A 250 15.07 -22.19 -25.89
CA LEU A 250 14.19 -21.15 -26.45
C LEU A 250 12.78 -21.17 -25.80
N ASP A 251 12.18 -22.36 -25.66
CA ASP A 251 10.88 -22.53 -25.00
C ASP A 251 10.94 -22.07 -23.54
N PHE A 252 12.01 -22.43 -22.83
CA PHE A 252 12.19 -22.00 -21.45
C PHE A 252 12.39 -20.49 -21.35
N ALA A 253 13.23 -19.90 -22.21
CA ALA A 253 13.48 -18.47 -22.23
C ALA A 253 12.21 -17.67 -22.51
N LYS A 254 11.40 -18.06 -23.50
CA LYS A 254 10.11 -17.40 -23.79
C LYS A 254 9.14 -17.49 -22.61
N LEU A 255 9.01 -18.68 -22.03
CA LEU A 255 8.07 -18.89 -20.93
C LEU A 255 8.49 -18.16 -19.66
N ASP A 256 9.76 -18.24 -19.29
CA ASP A 256 10.33 -17.51 -18.16
C ASP A 256 10.22 -16.00 -18.36
N TYR A 257 10.54 -15.51 -19.57
CA TYR A 257 10.43 -14.09 -19.89
C TYR A 257 9.02 -13.57 -19.64
N ASN A 258 8.01 -14.25 -20.18
CA ASN A 258 6.61 -13.85 -20.05
C ASN A 258 6.07 -14.02 -18.62
N PHE A 259 6.54 -15.03 -17.88
CA PHE A 259 6.19 -15.23 -16.48
C PHE A 259 6.70 -14.09 -15.59
N VAL A 260 7.97 -13.74 -15.71
CA VAL A 260 8.59 -12.63 -14.98
C VAL A 260 7.93 -11.29 -15.38
N GLN A 261 7.65 -11.07 -16.68
CA GLN A 261 6.94 -9.88 -17.14
C GLN A 261 5.52 -9.78 -16.56
N SER A 262 4.81 -10.90 -16.42
CA SER A 262 3.49 -10.91 -15.77
C SER A 262 3.57 -10.56 -14.28
N ALA A 263 4.69 -10.85 -13.60
CA ALA A 263 4.94 -10.36 -12.25
C ALA A 263 5.10 -8.84 -12.23
N TYR A 264 5.89 -8.28 -13.16
CA TYR A 264 6.06 -6.82 -13.30
C TYR A 264 4.75 -6.09 -13.54
N GLN A 265 3.87 -6.63 -14.39
CA GLN A 265 2.57 -6.02 -14.66
C GLN A 265 1.70 -5.97 -13.40
N LYS A 266 1.76 -6.99 -12.54
CA LYS A 266 1.07 -6.97 -11.23
C LYS A 266 1.65 -5.88 -10.31
N GLU A 267 2.96 -5.74 -10.29
CA GLU A 267 3.68 -4.73 -9.51
C GLU A 267 3.36 -3.31 -9.99
N LEU A 268 3.45 -3.04 -11.30
CA LEU A 268 3.10 -1.76 -11.92
C LEU A 268 1.64 -1.37 -11.65
N LYS A 269 0.70 -2.32 -11.71
CA LYS A 269 -0.70 -2.06 -11.30
C LYS A 269 -0.81 -1.65 -9.84
N TYR A 270 -0.01 -2.24 -8.96
CA TYR A 270 0.01 -1.88 -7.54
C TYR A 270 0.64 -0.49 -7.34
N ILE A 271 1.79 -0.25 -7.95
CA ILE A 271 2.51 1.04 -7.87
C ILE A 271 1.69 2.17 -8.47
N SER A 272 1.07 1.99 -9.64
CA SER A 272 0.23 3.00 -10.27
C SER A 272 -0.96 3.41 -9.38
N ARG A 273 -1.58 2.45 -8.70
CA ARG A 273 -2.64 2.72 -7.71
C ARG A 273 -2.11 3.44 -6.48
N TRP A 274 -0.96 3.03 -5.96
CA TRP A 274 -0.30 3.72 -4.85
C TRP A 274 0.08 5.16 -5.22
N TRP A 275 0.66 5.37 -6.40
CA TRP A 275 1.11 6.67 -6.89
C TRP A 275 -0.06 7.63 -7.11
N SER A 276 -1.10 7.18 -7.82
CA SER A 276 -2.34 7.95 -7.99
C SER A 276 -2.99 8.24 -6.64
N GLY A 277 -3.04 7.24 -5.76
CA GLY A 277 -3.59 7.38 -4.40
C GLY A 277 -2.76 8.28 -3.49
N SER A 278 -1.47 8.52 -3.79
CA SER A 278 -0.61 9.41 -3.00
C SER A 278 -0.98 10.88 -3.16
N ARG A 279 -1.63 11.23 -4.30
CA ARG A 279 -1.96 12.60 -4.73
C ARG A 279 -0.74 13.53 -4.85
N LEU A 280 0.47 12.98 -4.89
CA LEU A 280 1.70 13.77 -5.02
C LEU A 280 1.76 14.50 -6.36
N THR A 281 1.35 13.88 -7.47
CA THR A 281 1.31 14.53 -8.79
C THR A 281 0.36 15.72 -8.84
N GLU A 282 -0.78 15.66 -8.14
CA GLU A 282 -1.73 16.77 -8.03
C GLU A 282 -1.19 17.89 -7.13
N ARG A 283 -0.44 17.53 -6.08
CA ARG A 283 0.09 18.45 -5.06
C ARG A 283 1.44 19.06 -5.43
N LEU A 284 2.19 18.42 -6.33
CA LEU A 284 3.48 18.84 -6.87
C LEU A 284 3.44 18.81 -8.41
N PRO A 285 2.57 19.61 -9.06
CA PRO A 285 2.38 19.55 -10.52
C PRO A 285 3.59 20.09 -11.32
N PHE A 286 4.58 20.68 -10.65
CA PHE A 286 5.81 21.18 -11.27
C PHE A 286 6.85 20.08 -11.50
N ALA A 287 6.69 18.92 -10.86
CA ALA A 287 7.66 17.83 -10.87
C ALA A 287 7.31 16.74 -11.90
N ARG A 288 8.31 15.93 -12.26
CA ARG A 288 8.21 14.82 -13.21
C ARG A 288 7.34 13.69 -12.68
N ASP A 289 6.52 13.12 -13.56
CA ASP A 289 5.73 11.89 -13.32
C ASP A 289 6.26 10.75 -14.20
N ARG A 290 7.03 9.83 -13.61
CA ARG A 290 7.87 8.84 -14.32
C ARG A 290 7.79 7.43 -13.72
N VAL A 291 6.56 6.94 -13.51
CA VAL A 291 6.32 5.64 -12.84
C VAL A 291 6.99 4.48 -13.56
N VAL A 292 6.93 4.42 -14.89
CA VAL A 292 7.45 3.26 -15.64
C VAL A 292 8.96 3.30 -15.74
N GLU A 293 9.55 4.48 -15.94
CA GLU A 293 10.99 4.67 -16.04
C GLU A 293 11.67 4.37 -14.69
N ILE A 294 11.08 4.83 -13.58
CA ILE A 294 11.58 4.47 -12.24
C ILE A 294 11.37 2.98 -11.94
N PHE A 295 10.25 2.40 -12.38
CA PHE A 295 10.05 0.95 -12.24
C PHE A 295 11.07 0.15 -13.06
N TYR A 296 11.40 0.61 -14.26
CA TYR A 296 12.46 0.05 -15.09
C TYR A 296 13.82 0.11 -14.38
N SER A 297 14.16 1.23 -13.72
CA SER A 297 15.38 1.32 -12.89
C SER A 297 15.36 0.32 -11.72
N ALA A 298 14.20 0.08 -11.12
CA ALA A 298 14.06 -0.94 -10.09
C ALA A 298 14.20 -2.38 -10.64
N VAL A 299 13.70 -2.64 -11.85
CA VAL A 299 13.95 -3.90 -12.58
C VAL A 299 15.43 -4.07 -12.89
N ALA A 300 16.14 -2.99 -13.24
CA ALA A 300 17.59 -3.04 -13.45
C ALA A 300 18.35 -3.45 -12.19
N LEU A 301 17.96 -2.94 -11.01
CA LEU A 301 18.54 -3.37 -9.73
C LEU A 301 18.30 -4.86 -9.45
N LYS A 302 17.08 -5.36 -9.74
CA LYS A 302 16.71 -6.75 -9.48
C LYS A 302 15.51 -7.21 -10.32
N TYR A 303 15.76 -8.01 -11.35
CA TYR A 303 14.75 -8.40 -12.33
C TYR A 303 14.01 -9.71 -11.96
N GLU A 304 14.54 -10.55 -11.07
CA GLU A 304 13.95 -11.86 -10.81
C GLU A 304 12.59 -11.75 -10.10
N ALA A 305 11.62 -12.57 -10.50
CA ALA A 305 10.22 -12.42 -10.08
C ALA A 305 10.00 -12.42 -8.55
N GLU A 306 10.84 -13.14 -7.79
CA GLU A 306 10.76 -13.23 -6.33
C GLU A 306 11.06 -11.91 -5.60
N PHE A 307 11.75 -10.96 -6.24
CA PHE A 307 12.10 -9.66 -5.66
C PHE A 307 11.06 -8.55 -5.93
N GLY A 308 9.80 -8.92 -6.20
CA GLY A 308 8.73 -7.95 -6.46
C GLY A 308 8.48 -6.95 -5.33
N PHE A 309 8.68 -7.35 -4.07
CA PHE A 309 8.65 -6.44 -2.93
C PHE A 309 9.76 -5.38 -3.01
N VAL A 310 10.99 -5.81 -3.29
CA VAL A 310 12.17 -4.92 -3.41
C VAL A 310 11.94 -3.92 -4.53
N ARG A 311 11.54 -4.39 -5.73
CA ARG A 311 11.21 -3.50 -6.84
C ARG A 311 10.13 -2.49 -6.48
N THR A 312 9.07 -2.94 -5.82
CA THR A 312 7.97 -2.06 -5.38
C THR A 312 8.47 -0.96 -4.46
N VAL A 313 9.25 -1.29 -3.42
CA VAL A 313 9.79 -0.30 -2.47
C VAL A 313 10.77 0.64 -3.17
N MET A 314 11.68 0.11 -3.98
CA MET A 314 12.66 0.92 -4.71
C MET A 314 11.99 1.86 -5.72
N THR A 315 10.90 1.45 -6.37
CA THR A 315 10.12 2.33 -7.25
C THR A 315 9.46 3.47 -6.49
N LYS A 316 8.86 3.20 -5.33
CA LYS A 316 8.31 4.27 -4.48
C LYS A 316 9.40 5.26 -4.07
N ILE A 317 10.56 4.78 -3.62
CA ILE A 317 11.68 5.63 -3.24
C ILE A 317 12.18 6.44 -4.45
N GLY A 318 12.39 5.83 -5.61
CA GLY A 318 12.86 6.53 -6.81
C GLY A 318 11.90 7.64 -7.28
N LEU A 319 10.60 7.40 -7.18
CA LEU A 319 9.58 8.42 -7.49
C LEU A 319 9.68 9.60 -6.53
N LEU A 320 9.82 9.34 -5.23
CA LEU A 320 9.98 10.39 -4.22
C LEU A 320 11.30 11.15 -4.41
N LEU A 321 12.39 10.47 -4.76
CA LEU A 321 13.69 11.07 -5.07
C LEU A 321 13.60 11.98 -6.28
N THR A 322 12.86 11.59 -7.32
CA THR A 322 12.61 12.45 -8.49
C THR A 322 11.88 13.73 -8.11
N LEU A 323 10.85 13.65 -7.26
CA LEU A 323 10.16 14.83 -6.75
C LEU A 323 11.08 15.72 -5.92
N MET A 324 11.98 15.13 -5.14
CA MET A 324 12.94 15.86 -4.32
C MET A 324 13.97 16.58 -5.19
N ASP A 325 14.52 15.91 -6.19
CA ASP A 325 15.42 16.46 -7.21
C ASP A 325 14.81 17.74 -7.82
N ASP A 326 13.58 17.63 -8.36
CA ASP A 326 12.82 18.74 -8.96
C ASP A 326 12.54 19.91 -7.97
N ILE A 327 12.49 19.61 -6.68
CA ILE A 327 12.37 20.66 -5.65
C ILE A 327 13.69 21.41 -5.48
N TYR A 328 14.83 20.72 -5.47
CA TYR A 328 16.13 21.35 -5.25
C TYR A 328 16.65 22.12 -6.46
N ASP A 329 16.54 21.55 -7.67
CA ASP A 329 17.14 22.12 -8.88
C ASP A 329 16.22 23.12 -9.61
N VAL A 330 14.89 22.99 -9.48
CA VAL A 330 13.89 23.80 -10.17
C VAL A 330 13.07 24.66 -9.21
N TYR A 331 12.27 24.06 -8.33
CA TYR A 331 11.12 24.76 -7.72
C TYR A 331 11.43 25.54 -6.43
N GLY A 332 12.18 24.94 -5.51
CA GLY A 332 12.43 25.45 -4.16
C GLY A 332 13.33 26.69 -4.13
N THR A 333 13.13 27.53 -3.12
CA THR A 333 14.08 28.62 -2.80
C THR A 333 15.15 28.11 -1.82
N LEU A 334 16.35 28.69 -1.82
CA LEU A 334 17.43 28.26 -0.90
C LEU A 334 16.98 28.19 0.57
N ASP A 335 16.18 29.15 1.04
CA ASP A 335 15.65 29.16 2.41
C ASP A 335 14.72 27.97 2.68
N GLU A 336 13.82 27.64 1.74
CA GLU A 336 12.94 26.49 1.88
C GLU A 336 13.70 25.15 1.80
N LEU A 337 14.70 25.07 0.91
CA LEU A 337 15.57 23.90 0.80
C LEU A 337 16.35 23.67 2.09
N GLN A 338 16.78 24.73 2.76
CA GLN A 338 17.48 24.65 4.04
C GLN A 338 16.54 24.13 5.13
N LEU A 339 15.30 24.61 5.18
CA LEU A 339 14.28 24.08 6.10
C LEU A 339 14.00 22.59 5.82
N PHE A 340 13.94 22.18 4.56
CA PHE A 340 13.74 20.78 4.19
C PHE A 340 14.92 19.90 4.60
N LEU A 341 16.16 20.33 4.37
CA LEU A 341 17.36 19.64 4.84
C LEU A 341 17.35 19.47 6.37
N GLU A 342 17.04 20.52 7.12
CA GLU A 342 16.94 20.45 8.58
C GLU A 342 15.86 19.46 9.05
N ALA A 343 14.72 19.42 8.35
CA ALA A 343 13.67 18.45 8.64
C ALA A 343 14.13 17.00 8.41
N ILE A 344 14.89 16.74 7.33
CA ILE A 344 15.48 15.43 7.03
C ILE A 344 16.52 15.03 8.10
N GLU A 345 17.38 15.95 8.52
CA GLU A 345 18.40 15.66 9.54
C GLU A 345 17.79 15.37 10.92
N ARG A 346 16.77 16.16 11.32
CA ARG A 346 16.05 15.93 12.58
C ARG A 346 15.22 14.65 12.52
N TRP A 347 14.58 14.39 11.37
CA TRP A 347 13.71 13.23 11.14
C TRP A 347 12.62 13.12 12.21
N ASN A 348 11.92 14.23 12.47
CA ASN A 348 10.87 14.33 13.48
C ASN A 348 9.54 14.78 12.85
N ILE A 349 8.62 13.85 12.68
CA ILE A 349 7.30 14.10 12.08
C ILE A 349 6.41 15.01 12.93
N ASN A 350 6.78 15.31 14.18
CA ASN A 350 6.03 16.24 15.04
C ASN A 350 6.33 17.72 14.73
N GLU A 351 7.38 18.04 13.97
CA GLU A 351 7.88 19.41 13.77
C GLU A 351 7.77 19.90 12.31
N LEU A 352 6.65 19.59 11.64
CA LEU A 352 6.47 19.89 10.21
C LEU A 352 5.93 21.29 9.91
N ASP A 353 5.45 22.02 10.91
CA ASP A 353 4.75 23.30 10.72
C ASP A 353 5.62 24.39 10.06
N GLN A 354 6.95 24.23 10.13
CA GLN A 354 7.92 25.13 9.52
C GLN A 354 8.08 24.94 8.01
N LEU A 355 7.70 23.77 7.48
CA LEU A 355 7.82 23.48 6.05
C LEU A 355 6.66 24.08 5.24
N PRO A 356 6.90 24.52 3.99
CA PRO A 356 5.82 24.75 3.03
C PRO A 356 4.96 23.49 2.82
N ASP A 357 3.67 23.65 2.53
CA ASP A 357 2.73 22.51 2.45
C ASP A 357 3.12 21.46 1.39
N TYR A 358 3.71 21.88 0.26
CA TYR A 358 4.19 20.97 -0.78
C TYR A 358 5.39 20.13 -0.32
N MET A 359 6.23 20.67 0.58
CA MET A 359 7.34 19.95 1.21
C MET A 359 6.87 19.05 2.34
N LYS A 360 5.83 19.43 3.09
CA LYS A 360 5.25 18.58 4.15
C LYS A 360 4.77 17.25 3.59
N ILE A 361 4.00 17.28 2.51
CA ILE A 361 3.45 16.05 1.91
C ILE A 361 4.57 15.15 1.37
N LEU A 362 5.59 15.72 0.73
CA LEU A 362 6.74 14.94 0.25
C LEU A 362 7.57 14.38 1.41
N PHE A 363 7.84 15.18 2.45
CA PHE A 363 8.55 14.74 3.64
C PHE A 363 7.84 13.54 4.29
N VAL A 364 6.53 13.63 4.54
CA VAL A 364 5.77 12.53 5.16
C VAL A 364 5.76 11.29 4.26
N ALA A 365 5.70 11.47 2.93
CA ALA A 365 5.81 10.35 2.00
C ALA A 365 7.19 9.65 2.10
N PHE A 366 8.30 10.40 2.11
CA PHE A 366 9.63 9.83 2.35
C PHE A 366 9.73 9.16 3.71
N TYR A 367 9.27 9.85 4.74
CA TYR A 367 9.28 9.39 6.12
C TYR A 367 8.65 8.01 6.26
N ASN A 368 7.46 7.83 5.68
CA ASN A 368 6.75 6.57 5.72
C ASN A 368 7.46 5.45 4.95
N ASN A 369 7.99 5.73 3.74
CA ASN A 369 8.64 4.70 2.92
C ASN A 369 10.03 4.30 3.46
N VAL A 370 10.80 5.24 4.01
CA VAL A 370 12.10 4.92 4.64
C VAL A 370 11.89 4.17 5.96
N ASN A 371 10.86 4.54 6.74
CA ASN A 371 10.50 3.77 7.95
C ASN A 371 9.94 2.37 7.61
N GLU A 372 9.31 2.18 6.44
CA GLU A 372 8.90 0.85 5.94
C GLU A 372 10.13 -0.06 5.72
N ILE A 373 11.21 0.47 5.13
CA ILE A 373 12.49 -0.24 4.98
C ILE A 373 13.08 -0.56 6.35
N SER A 374 13.14 0.42 7.26
CA SER A 374 13.68 0.19 8.60
C SER A 374 12.87 -0.83 9.39
N TYR A 375 11.54 -0.87 9.22
CA TYR A 375 10.67 -1.86 9.84
C TYR A 375 10.90 -3.25 9.25
N TYR A 376 11.12 -3.34 7.93
CA TYR A 376 11.49 -4.59 7.27
C TYR A 376 12.78 -5.17 7.86
N VAL A 377 13.84 -4.37 8.00
CA VAL A 377 15.09 -4.85 8.61
C VAL A 377 14.90 -5.19 10.09
N LEU A 378 14.12 -4.40 10.83
CA LEU A 378 13.85 -4.68 12.24
C LEU A 378 13.14 -6.03 12.44
N LYS A 379 12.12 -6.34 11.65
CA LYS A 379 11.38 -7.61 11.79
C LYS A 379 12.13 -8.83 11.26
N GLU A 380 13.00 -8.67 10.25
CA GLU A 380 13.78 -9.77 9.68
C GLU A 380 15.09 -10.00 10.45
N ASN A 381 15.82 -8.94 10.76
CA ASN A 381 17.17 -8.99 11.33
C ASN A 381 17.28 -8.53 12.79
N GLY A 382 16.24 -7.91 13.36
CA GLY A 382 16.27 -7.39 14.73
C GLY A 382 16.99 -6.05 14.88
N ILE A 383 17.39 -5.42 13.78
CA ILE A 383 18.17 -4.17 13.80
C ILE A 383 17.32 -3.00 13.33
N HIS A 384 17.34 -1.93 14.11
CA HIS A 384 16.64 -0.70 13.80
C HIS A 384 17.55 0.24 12.98
N THR A 385 17.35 0.27 11.65
CA THR A 385 18.29 0.92 10.72
C THR A 385 18.02 2.40 10.45
N ILE A 386 16.98 3.00 11.03
CA ILE A 386 16.56 4.36 10.66
C ILE A 386 17.67 5.41 10.80
N LYS A 387 18.53 5.28 11.83
CA LYS A 387 19.66 6.19 12.07
C LYS A 387 20.64 6.22 10.89
N TYR A 388 20.79 5.09 10.19
CA TYR A 388 21.66 4.98 9.03
C TYR A 388 20.96 5.47 7.76
N LEU A 389 19.72 5.06 7.54
CA LEU A 389 18.96 5.42 6.34
C LEU A 389 18.73 6.94 6.26
N LYS A 390 18.34 7.58 7.36
CA LYS A 390 18.15 9.04 7.40
C LYS A 390 19.46 9.80 7.19
N LYS A 391 20.59 9.26 7.67
CA LYS A 391 21.91 9.87 7.47
C LYS A 391 22.28 9.84 5.99
N ALA A 392 22.12 8.71 5.31
CA ALA A 392 22.37 8.60 3.87
C ALA A 392 21.49 9.56 3.05
N LEU A 393 20.20 9.70 3.42
CA LEU A 393 19.30 10.66 2.78
C LEU A 393 19.69 12.12 3.06
N GLY A 394 20.14 12.42 4.29
CA GLY A 394 20.66 13.73 4.65
C GLY A 394 21.95 14.09 3.90
N ASP A 395 22.84 13.11 3.67
CA ASP A 395 24.04 13.29 2.86
C ASP A 395 23.70 13.61 1.40
N LEU A 396 22.66 12.98 0.83
CA LEU A 396 22.13 13.35 -0.49
C LEU A 396 21.57 14.79 -0.50
N CYS A 397 20.74 15.16 0.48
CA CYS A 397 20.17 16.50 0.57
C CYS A 397 21.25 17.59 0.69
N LYS A 398 22.37 17.30 1.36
CA LYS A 398 23.53 18.21 1.41
C LYS A 398 24.17 18.40 0.04
N CYS A 399 24.26 17.33 -0.75
CA CYS A 399 24.79 17.41 -2.11
C CYS A 399 23.88 18.21 -3.03
N TYR A 400 22.56 18.02 -2.95
CA TYR A 400 21.60 18.85 -3.68
C TYR A 400 21.61 20.30 -3.23
N MET A 401 21.74 20.57 -1.93
CA MET A 401 21.89 21.91 -1.41
C MET A 401 23.15 22.60 -1.95
N GLU A 402 24.26 21.87 -2.09
CA GLU A 402 25.49 22.43 -2.64
C GLU A 402 25.35 22.76 -4.13
N GLU A 403 24.74 21.87 -4.92
CA GLU A 403 24.39 22.16 -6.32
C GLU A 403 23.43 23.36 -6.43
N ALA A 404 22.43 23.46 -5.56
CA ALA A 404 21.54 24.61 -5.54
C ALA A 404 22.31 25.91 -5.24
N LYS A 405 23.31 25.91 -4.34
CA LYS A 405 24.16 27.08 -4.11
C LYS A 405 25.04 27.42 -5.32
N TRP A 406 25.59 26.43 -6.00
CA TRP A 406 26.36 26.64 -7.23
C TRP A 406 25.50 27.33 -8.28
N PHE A 407 24.28 26.84 -8.47
CA PHE A 407 23.31 27.43 -9.38
C PHE A 407 23.02 28.90 -9.06
N HIS A 408 22.62 29.19 -7.82
CA HIS A 408 22.21 30.54 -7.42
C HIS A 408 23.37 31.54 -7.36
N SER A 409 24.60 31.07 -7.12
CA SER A 409 25.81 31.91 -7.13
C SER A 409 26.44 32.08 -8.53
N GLY A 410 26.03 31.26 -9.50
CA GLY A 410 26.69 31.16 -10.80
C GLY A 410 28.08 30.54 -10.71
N HIS A 411 28.39 29.81 -9.65
CA HIS A 411 29.65 29.08 -9.51
C HIS A 411 29.65 27.89 -10.46
N ILE A 412 30.74 27.75 -11.20
CA ILE A 412 31.00 26.57 -12.02
C ILE A 412 32.16 25.85 -11.33
N PRO A 413 32.00 24.62 -10.82
CA PRO A 413 33.08 23.90 -10.17
C PRO A 413 34.16 23.43 -11.18
N SER A 414 35.32 22.99 -10.68
CA SER A 414 36.22 22.14 -11.48
C SER A 414 35.61 20.75 -11.70
N LEU A 415 36.12 19.94 -12.62
CA LEU A 415 35.60 18.57 -12.81
C LEU A 415 35.76 17.73 -11.53
N GLU A 416 36.87 17.91 -10.80
CA GLU A 416 37.13 17.21 -9.54
C GLU A 416 36.17 17.67 -8.41
N GLU A 417 35.97 18.99 -8.27
CA GLU A 417 35.02 19.55 -7.31
C GLU A 417 33.58 19.10 -7.61
N PHE A 418 33.20 19.09 -8.89
CA PHE A 418 31.91 18.60 -9.35
C PHE A 418 31.72 17.14 -8.96
N ILE A 419 32.65 16.25 -9.33
CA ILE A 419 32.43 14.83 -9.16
C ILE A 419 32.38 14.42 -7.69
N GLU A 420 33.16 15.03 -6.80
CA GLU A 420 33.12 14.76 -5.35
C GLU A 420 31.73 14.99 -4.74
N ASN A 421 30.91 15.85 -5.34
CA ASN A 421 29.49 16.00 -5.03
C ASN A 421 28.60 15.10 -5.91
N GLY A 422 28.87 15.09 -7.21
CA GLY A 422 28.04 14.52 -8.27
C GLY A 422 27.80 13.02 -8.15
N TRP A 423 28.78 12.24 -7.65
CA TRP A 423 28.62 10.80 -7.46
C TRP A 423 27.61 10.46 -6.35
N LYS A 424 27.36 11.40 -5.42
CA LYS A 424 26.31 11.27 -4.39
C LYS A 424 24.99 11.88 -4.85
N SER A 425 25.01 13.06 -5.50
CA SER A 425 23.80 13.76 -5.93
C SER A 425 23.00 12.98 -6.97
N ILE A 426 23.62 12.09 -7.74
CA ILE A 426 22.93 11.18 -8.67
C ILE A 426 22.03 10.14 -7.99
N THR A 427 21.92 10.15 -6.66
CA THR A 427 21.08 9.27 -5.80
C THR A 427 21.48 7.79 -5.73
N ILE A 428 22.32 7.32 -6.65
CA ILE A 428 22.70 5.90 -6.78
C ILE A 428 23.27 5.30 -5.49
N PRO A 429 24.21 5.94 -4.76
CA PRO A 429 24.71 5.39 -3.50
C PRO A 429 23.60 5.20 -2.45
N LEU A 430 22.65 6.14 -2.38
CA LEU A 430 21.50 6.05 -1.46
C LEU A 430 20.61 4.86 -1.85
N CYS A 431 20.26 4.75 -3.13
CA CYS A 431 19.45 3.65 -3.66
C CYS A 431 20.09 2.29 -3.38
N LEU A 432 21.42 2.18 -3.51
CA LEU A 432 22.15 0.94 -3.20
C LEU A 432 22.18 0.64 -1.69
N ILE A 433 22.30 1.64 -0.82
CA ILE A 433 22.20 1.43 0.64
C ILE A 433 20.80 0.88 1.01
N TYR A 434 19.75 1.43 0.40
CA TYR A 434 18.38 0.98 0.64
C TYR A 434 18.14 -0.42 0.06
N HIS A 435 18.66 -0.67 -1.15
CA HIS A 435 18.62 -1.98 -1.79
C HIS A 435 19.32 -3.05 -0.94
N TYR A 436 20.51 -2.74 -0.40
CA TYR A 436 21.24 -3.65 0.50
C TYR A 436 20.36 -4.09 1.69
N CYS A 437 19.60 -3.16 2.28
CA CYS A 437 18.69 -3.45 3.38
C CYS A 437 17.54 -4.38 3.00
N LEU A 438 17.16 -4.40 1.71
CA LEU A 438 16.01 -5.14 1.21
C LEU A 438 16.38 -6.55 0.69
N ILE A 439 17.62 -6.75 0.25
CA ILE A 439 18.07 -8.04 -0.32
C ILE A 439 18.98 -8.87 0.60
N THR A 440 19.53 -8.27 1.65
CA THR A 440 20.48 -8.95 2.53
C THR A 440 19.75 -9.66 3.67
N THR A 441 19.95 -10.97 3.78
CA THR A 441 19.25 -11.81 4.77
C THR A 441 19.77 -11.68 6.20
N SER A 442 20.99 -11.18 6.38
CA SER A 442 21.64 -10.98 7.69
C SER A 442 22.39 -9.67 7.67
N ILE A 443 21.82 -8.64 8.31
CA ILE A 443 22.42 -7.31 8.43
C ILE A 443 22.88 -7.10 9.88
N THR A 444 24.05 -6.51 10.07
CA THR A 444 24.56 -6.06 11.37
C THR A 444 24.67 -4.53 11.43
N GLU A 445 24.78 -3.96 12.64
CA GLU A 445 25.07 -2.53 12.80
C GLU A 445 26.42 -2.14 12.17
N GLN A 446 27.41 -3.03 12.27
CA GLN A 446 28.74 -2.83 11.69
C GLN A 446 28.68 -2.77 10.15
N ASP A 447 27.82 -3.59 9.51
CA ASP A 447 27.62 -3.54 8.06
C ASP A 447 27.07 -2.18 7.63
N MET A 448 26.09 -1.65 8.38
CA MET A 448 25.50 -0.34 8.11
C MET A 448 26.50 0.80 8.33
N GLU A 449 27.33 0.72 9.37
CA GLU A 449 28.41 1.69 9.59
C GLU A 449 29.43 1.70 8.45
N HIS A 450 29.83 0.51 7.98
CA HIS A 450 30.75 0.37 6.86
C HIS A 450 30.13 0.84 5.53
N LEU A 451 28.84 0.61 5.28
CA LEU A 451 28.13 1.14 4.11
C LEU A 451 28.11 2.67 4.08
N LEU A 452 27.95 3.32 5.24
CA LEU A 452 27.99 4.79 5.34
C LEU A 452 29.39 5.39 5.25
N GLN A 453 30.44 4.58 5.14
CA GLN A 453 31.76 5.03 4.71
C GLN A 453 31.86 5.10 3.18
N TYR A 454 30.80 4.74 2.46
CA TYR A 454 30.72 4.73 1.00
C TYR A 454 31.85 3.91 0.38
N PRO A 455 31.85 2.57 0.57
CA PRO A 455 32.87 1.69 0.00
C PRO A 455 32.98 1.87 -1.52
N THR A 456 34.11 1.42 -2.08
CA THR A 456 34.45 1.62 -3.49
C THR A 456 33.31 1.31 -4.44
N ILE A 457 32.56 0.21 -4.24
CA ILE A 457 31.41 -0.14 -5.09
C ILE A 457 30.35 0.96 -5.17
N LEU A 458 30.00 1.61 -4.06
CA LEU A 458 29.00 2.69 -4.06
C LEU A 458 29.53 3.93 -4.76
N ARG A 459 30.78 4.29 -4.47
CA ARG A 459 31.42 5.48 -5.04
C ARG A 459 31.62 5.34 -6.55
N VAL A 460 32.16 4.22 -7.01
CA VAL A 460 32.42 3.98 -8.44
C VAL A 460 31.11 3.83 -9.22
N SER A 461 30.10 3.14 -8.67
CA SER A 461 28.77 3.05 -9.31
C SER A 461 28.14 4.43 -9.45
N GLY A 462 28.16 5.26 -8.39
CA GLY A 462 27.65 6.63 -8.47
C GLY A 462 28.42 7.52 -9.45
N THR A 463 29.75 7.39 -9.49
CA THR A 463 30.62 8.16 -10.40
C THR A 463 30.34 7.82 -11.85
N VAL A 464 30.32 6.52 -12.19
CA VAL A 464 30.08 6.05 -13.56
C VAL A 464 28.66 6.42 -13.99
N PHE A 465 27.66 6.23 -13.13
CA PHE A 465 26.28 6.60 -13.43
C PHE A 465 26.14 8.10 -13.69
N ARG A 466 26.72 8.96 -12.85
CA ARG A 466 26.72 10.42 -13.04
C ARG A 466 27.29 10.80 -14.40
N PHE A 467 28.42 10.22 -14.81
CA PHE A 467 28.99 10.52 -16.14
C PHE A 467 28.11 10.03 -17.30
N ILE A 468 27.43 8.90 -17.14
CA ILE A 468 26.49 8.38 -18.14
C ILE A 468 25.27 9.30 -18.28
N ASP A 469 24.70 9.74 -17.16
CA ASP A 469 23.60 10.69 -17.08
C ASP A 469 23.98 12.01 -17.76
N ASP A 470 25.08 12.65 -17.34
CA ASP A 470 25.56 13.92 -17.89
C ASP A 470 25.81 13.85 -19.42
N LEU A 471 26.27 12.71 -19.94
CA LEU A 471 26.43 12.52 -21.39
C LEU A 471 25.08 12.52 -22.12
N GLY A 472 24.04 11.96 -21.51
CA GLY A 472 22.70 11.85 -22.06
C GLY A 472 21.84 13.11 -21.89
N THR A 473 22.05 13.89 -20.83
CA THR A 473 21.12 14.96 -20.40
C THR A 473 21.66 16.38 -20.56
N SER A 474 22.99 16.57 -20.61
CA SER A 474 23.63 17.90 -20.53
C SER A 474 23.07 18.95 -21.50
N SER A 475 22.73 18.58 -22.73
CA SER A 475 22.16 19.52 -23.70
C SER A 475 20.79 20.06 -23.28
N ASP A 476 19.91 19.16 -22.81
CA ASP A 476 18.54 19.50 -22.42
C ASP A 476 18.51 20.26 -21.08
N GLU A 477 19.42 19.93 -20.17
CA GLU A 477 19.66 20.62 -18.90
C GLU A 477 20.13 22.07 -19.10
N LEU A 478 21.08 22.29 -20.00
CA LEU A 478 21.53 23.63 -20.33
C LEU A 478 20.41 24.48 -20.96
N GLU A 479 19.57 23.89 -21.82
CA GLU A 479 18.47 24.62 -22.46
C GLU A 479 17.44 25.13 -21.45
N ARG A 480 17.12 24.34 -20.42
CA ARG A 480 16.20 24.73 -19.35
C ARG A 480 16.83 25.61 -18.26
N GLY A 481 18.14 25.85 -18.33
CA GLY A 481 18.88 26.71 -17.40
C GLY A 481 19.20 26.02 -16.08
N ASP A 482 19.76 24.82 -16.16
CA ASP A 482 20.26 24.02 -15.04
C ASP A 482 21.75 24.29 -14.74
N ASN A 483 22.32 23.62 -13.73
CA ASN A 483 23.74 23.65 -13.43
C ASN A 483 24.62 23.09 -14.56
N PRO A 484 25.87 23.56 -14.71
CA PRO A 484 26.84 22.93 -15.59
C PRO A 484 27.11 21.46 -15.19
N SER A 485 27.05 20.53 -16.15
CA SER A 485 27.38 19.12 -15.90
C SER A 485 28.89 18.88 -15.96
N SER A 486 29.34 17.63 -15.79
CA SER A 486 30.75 17.25 -15.97
C SER A 486 31.33 17.70 -17.31
N ILE A 487 30.51 17.74 -18.37
CA ILE A 487 30.90 18.21 -19.70
C ILE A 487 31.30 19.68 -19.65
N GLN A 488 30.45 20.55 -19.13
CA GLN A 488 30.74 21.98 -19.08
C GLN A 488 31.84 22.31 -18.07
N CYS A 489 31.92 21.57 -16.95
CA CYS A 489 32.98 21.74 -15.96
C CYS A 489 34.36 21.47 -16.59
N TYR A 490 34.52 20.37 -17.33
CA TYR A 490 35.78 20.04 -17.98
C TYR A 490 36.12 20.97 -19.15
N MET A 491 35.13 21.32 -19.98
CA MET A 491 35.30 22.31 -21.05
C MET A 491 35.85 23.62 -20.50
N ARG A 492 35.29 24.13 -19.40
CA ARG A 492 35.75 25.36 -18.74
C ARG A 492 37.14 25.20 -18.15
N GLU A 493 37.40 24.10 -17.46
CA GLU A 493 38.67 23.88 -16.75
C GLU A 493 39.86 23.76 -17.71
N LYS A 494 39.69 23.05 -18.83
CA LYS A 494 40.76 22.79 -19.79
C LYS A 494 40.72 23.67 -21.05
N GLY A 495 39.65 24.41 -21.28
CA GLY A 495 39.47 25.24 -22.47
C GLY A 495 39.33 24.44 -23.77
N VAL A 496 38.72 23.25 -23.70
CA VAL A 496 38.56 22.30 -24.81
C VAL A 496 37.15 22.38 -25.43
N SER A 497 36.99 21.78 -26.61
CA SER A 497 35.68 21.65 -27.25
C SER A 497 34.76 20.67 -26.52
N GLU A 498 33.45 20.78 -26.76
CA GLU A 498 32.46 19.84 -26.20
C GLU A 498 32.76 18.40 -26.63
N ASN A 499 33.12 18.17 -27.88
CA ASN A 499 33.46 16.83 -28.38
C ASN A 499 34.64 16.22 -27.63
N GLU A 500 35.71 16.98 -27.42
CA GLU A 500 36.89 16.54 -26.64
C GLU A 500 36.49 16.28 -25.17
N SER A 501 35.57 17.07 -24.63
CA SER A 501 35.05 16.85 -23.28
C SER A 501 34.22 15.57 -23.18
N ARG A 502 33.31 15.33 -24.13
CA ARG A 502 32.48 14.11 -24.19
C ARG A 502 33.36 12.87 -24.35
N GLU A 503 34.40 12.94 -25.17
CA GLU A 503 35.39 11.87 -25.32
C GLU A 503 36.15 11.63 -24.00
N HIS A 504 36.55 12.69 -23.30
CA HIS A 504 37.20 12.56 -21.99
C HIS A 504 36.30 11.89 -20.95
N ILE A 505 35.03 12.31 -20.84
CA ILE A 505 34.06 11.71 -19.91
C ILE A 505 33.79 10.25 -20.29
N TRP A 506 33.70 9.91 -21.57
CA TRP A 506 33.58 8.52 -22.02
C TRP A 506 34.78 7.65 -21.60
N ASN A 507 35.99 8.19 -21.67
CA ASN A 507 37.19 7.50 -21.18
C ASN A 507 37.15 7.30 -19.65
N LEU A 508 36.63 8.26 -18.88
CA LEU A 508 36.43 8.10 -17.43
C LEU A 508 35.39 7.03 -17.11
N ILE A 509 34.33 6.89 -17.90
CA ILE A 509 33.36 5.79 -17.78
C ILE A 509 34.07 4.44 -18.00
N SER A 510 34.89 4.32 -19.04
CA SER A 510 35.68 3.11 -19.32
C SER A 510 36.62 2.75 -18.15
N GLU A 511 37.32 3.73 -17.57
CA GLU A 511 38.19 3.52 -16.41
C GLU A 511 37.42 3.19 -15.12
N GLY A 512 36.21 3.71 -14.95
CA GLY A 512 35.31 3.36 -13.86
C GLY A 512 34.79 1.92 -13.99
N TRP A 513 34.49 1.46 -15.20
CA TRP A 513 34.12 0.06 -15.46
C TRP A 513 35.26 -0.93 -15.13
N LYS A 514 36.52 -0.55 -15.37
CA LYS A 514 37.68 -1.35 -14.94
C LYS A 514 37.74 -1.51 -13.43
N GLU A 515 37.47 -0.44 -12.68
CA GLU A 515 37.42 -0.47 -11.22
C GLU A 515 36.21 -1.28 -10.70
N ILE A 516 35.05 -1.17 -11.34
CA ILE A 516 33.89 -2.04 -11.05
C ILE A 516 34.26 -3.53 -11.21
N ASN A 517 34.97 -3.87 -12.29
CA ASN A 517 35.43 -5.23 -12.54
C ASN A 517 36.40 -5.73 -11.46
N GLU A 518 37.33 -4.89 -11.02
CA GLU A 518 38.26 -5.20 -9.92
C GLU A 518 37.51 -5.46 -8.62
N VAL A 519 36.52 -4.61 -8.28
CA VAL A 519 35.70 -4.79 -7.09
C VAL A 519 34.96 -6.13 -7.13
N LYS A 520 34.36 -6.48 -8.27
CA LYS A 520 33.69 -7.78 -8.46
C LYS A 520 34.63 -8.97 -8.28
N ALA A 521 35.87 -8.85 -8.75
CA ALA A 521 36.89 -9.90 -8.64
C ALA A 521 37.58 -9.96 -7.26
N SER A 522 37.44 -8.93 -6.44
CA SER A 522 38.06 -8.82 -5.12
C SER A 522 37.29 -9.55 -4.02
N THR A 523 37.96 -9.82 -2.89
CA THR A 523 37.26 -10.26 -1.68
C THR A 523 36.55 -9.05 -1.07
N SER A 524 35.22 -9.06 -1.12
CA SER A 524 34.37 -8.00 -0.58
C SER A 524 33.65 -8.47 0.69
N PRO A 525 33.42 -7.59 1.69
CA PRO A 525 32.52 -7.90 2.81
C PRO A 525 31.05 -8.02 2.37
N TYR A 526 30.72 -7.57 1.16
CA TYR A 526 29.37 -7.63 0.61
C TYR A 526 29.13 -8.89 -0.22
N SER A 527 27.88 -9.36 -0.23
CA SER A 527 27.49 -10.50 -1.05
C SER A 527 27.67 -10.20 -2.54
N GLN A 528 28.01 -11.22 -3.32
CA GLN A 528 28.11 -11.09 -4.78
C GLN A 528 26.78 -10.67 -5.43
N VAL A 529 25.65 -11.04 -4.81
CA VAL A 529 24.32 -10.61 -5.25
C VAL A 529 24.16 -9.10 -5.16
N PHE A 530 24.62 -8.47 -4.07
CA PHE A 530 24.57 -7.02 -3.93
C PHE A 530 25.50 -6.30 -4.91
N ILE A 531 26.71 -6.82 -5.10
CA ILE A 531 27.68 -6.26 -6.05
C ILE A 531 27.11 -6.32 -7.47
N GLU A 532 26.53 -7.45 -7.88
CA GLU A 532 25.92 -7.57 -9.21
C GLU A 532 24.75 -6.59 -9.37
N SER A 533 23.89 -6.41 -8.37
CA SER A 533 22.84 -5.37 -8.41
C SER A 533 23.39 -3.97 -8.61
N ALA A 534 24.53 -3.63 -7.98
CA ALA A 534 25.18 -2.33 -8.18
C ALA A 534 25.72 -2.17 -9.60
N ILE A 535 26.20 -3.26 -10.22
CA ILE A 535 26.66 -3.29 -11.61
C ILE A 535 25.47 -3.16 -12.56
N ASP A 536 24.42 -3.96 -12.35
CA ASP A 536 23.21 -3.94 -13.17
C ASP A 536 22.51 -2.58 -13.12
N PHE A 537 22.60 -1.87 -12.00
CA PHE A 537 22.06 -0.51 -11.93
C PHE A 537 22.82 0.45 -12.87
N VAL A 538 24.15 0.33 -12.96
CA VAL A 538 24.96 1.10 -13.91
C VAL A 538 24.69 0.68 -15.36
N ARG A 539 24.44 -0.62 -15.62
CA ARG A 539 23.99 -1.10 -16.94
C ARG A 539 22.63 -0.51 -17.33
N GLY A 540 21.71 -0.41 -16.38
CA GLY A 540 20.42 0.26 -16.57
C GLY A 540 20.59 1.73 -16.98
N ALA A 541 21.56 2.42 -16.38
CA ALA A 541 21.93 3.79 -16.79
C ALA A 541 22.43 3.84 -18.23
N MET A 542 23.31 2.93 -18.62
CA MET A 542 23.81 2.87 -20.00
C MET A 542 22.67 2.76 -21.00
N GLU A 543 21.74 1.83 -20.78
CA GLU A 543 20.59 1.66 -21.68
C GLU A 543 19.65 2.88 -21.67
N MET A 544 19.49 3.54 -20.52
CA MET A 544 18.62 4.71 -20.37
C MET A 544 19.17 5.97 -21.05
N TYR A 545 20.49 6.21 -20.99
CA TYR A 545 21.10 7.48 -21.38
C TYR A 545 21.99 7.43 -22.61
N HIS A 546 22.36 6.23 -23.10
CA HIS A 546 23.28 6.08 -24.23
C HIS A 546 22.79 6.77 -25.53
N LYS A 547 21.46 6.89 -25.72
CA LYS A 547 20.84 7.53 -26.90
C LYS A 547 20.18 8.90 -26.61
N GLY A 548 20.57 9.53 -25.50
CA GLY A 548 20.03 10.80 -25.00
C GLY A 548 19.21 10.63 -23.72
N ASP A 549 18.49 11.67 -23.28
CA ASP A 549 17.68 11.64 -22.07
C ASP A 549 16.45 10.73 -22.18
N GLY A 550 16.61 9.46 -21.82
CA GLY A 550 15.54 8.47 -21.75
C GLY A 550 14.64 8.58 -20.51
N PHE A 551 14.90 9.52 -19.60
CA PHE A 551 14.20 9.67 -18.32
C PHE A 551 13.34 10.94 -18.24
N GLY A 552 13.91 12.10 -18.56
CA GLY A 552 13.32 13.42 -18.39
C GLY A 552 12.46 13.90 -19.57
N THR A 553 13.09 14.25 -20.69
CA THR A 553 12.50 15.08 -21.77
C THR A 553 12.07 14.31 -23.04
N ASN A 554 12.73 13.20 -23.37
CA ASN A 554 12.62 12.48 -24.65
C ASN A 554 12.05 11.05 -24.49
N GLN A 555 10.83 10.98 -23.94
CA GLN A 555 10.11 9.72 -23.69
C GLN A 555 9.91 8.85 -24.95
N ASP A 556 9.82 9.43 -26.15
CA ASP A 556 9.63 8.68 -27.40
C ASP A 556 10.81 7.74 -27.72
N ARG A 557 12.03 8.03 -27.24
CA ARG A 557 13.22 7.20 -27.50
C ARG A 557 13.40 6.04 -26.51
N SER A 558 12.97 6.21 -25.26
CA SER A 558 13.01 5.15 -24.24
C SER A 558 11.74 4.30 -24.21
N ALA A 559 10.65 4.74 -24.86
CA ALA A 559 9.39 4.02 -24.91
C ALA A 559 9.53 2.59 -25.44
N GLU A 560 10.33 2.33 -26.48
CA GLU A 560 10.51 0.98 -27.04
C GLU A 560 11.28 0.02 -26.10
N PRO A 561 12.47 0.36 -25.56
CA PRO A 561 13.15 -0.45 -24.56
C PRO A 561 12.36 -0.64 -23.26
N VAL A 562 11.72 0.42 -22.76
CA VAL A 562 10.92 0.37 -21.53
C VAL A 562 9.66 -0.46 -21.74
N ALA A 563 9.01 -0.33 -22.90
CA ALA A 563 7.88 -1.16 -23.24
C ALA A 563 8.31 -2.62 -23.40
N SER A 564 9.34 -2.93 -24.18
CA SER A 564 9.77 -4.32 -24.43
C SER A 564 10.31 -5.02 -23.17
N GLY A 565 11.00 -4.28 -22.29
CA GLY A 565 11.55 -4.76 -21.02
C GLY A 565 10.55 -4.90 -19.87
N SER A 566 9.52 -4.05 -19.84
CA SER A 566 8.62 -3.92 -18.67
C SER A 566 7.12 -4.07 -18.98
N VAL A 567 6.67 -3.89 -20.23
CA VAL A 567 5.24 -3.64 -20.54
C VAL A 567 4.65 -4.37 -21.79
N VAL A 568 5.40 -4.83 -22.80
CA VAL A 568 4.81 -5.22 -24.11
C VAL A 568 3.84 -6.40 -24.01
N VAL A 569 2.56 -6.04 -24.19
CA VAL A 569 1.47 -6.80 -24.83
C VAL A 569 1.73 -6.73 -26.35
N GLY A 570 1.55 -7.83 -27.07
CA GLY A 570 2.05 -8.10 -28.43
C GLY A 570 1.87 -7.03 -29.53
N ASP A 571 2.49 -7.31 -30.68
CA ASP A 571 2.83 -6.45 -31.84
C ASP A 571 1.78 -5.47 -32.39
N GLU A 572 0.53 -5.48 -31.92
CA GLU A 572 -0.52 -4.56 -32.38
C GLU A 572 -0.45 -3.15 -31.75
N VAL A 573 0.31 -2.93 -30.67
CA VAL A 573 0.35 -1.63 -29.96
C VAL A 573 1.49 -0.71 -30.42
N ALA A 574 2.62 -1.27 -30.90
CA ALA A 574 3.77 -0.46 -31.37
C ALA A 574 3.43 0.38 -32.62
N ALA A 575 2.50 -0.09 -33.46
CA ALA A 575 1.99 0.68 -34.59
C ALA A 575 1.05 1.85 -34.18
N GLY A 576 0.54 1.85 -32.95
CA GLY A 576 -0.40 2.86 -32.45
C GLY A 576 0.26 4.14 -31.90
N ILE A 577 1.53 4.08 -31.48
CA ILE A 577 2.20 5.21 -30.79
C ILE A 577 2.69 6.27 -31.80
N SER A 578 2.91 5.91 -33.06
CA SER A 578 3.25 6.88 -34.14
C SER A 578 2.02 7.51 -34.84
N GLY A 579 0.80 7.11 -34.47
CA GLY A 579 -0.44 7.51 -35.16
C GLY A 579 -1.32 8.55 -34.45
N ILE A 580 -1.01 8.96 -33.23
CA ILE A 580 -1.89 9.82 -32.40
C ILE A 580 -1.41 11.29 -32.38
N SER A 581 -0.98 11.81 -33.52
CA SER A 581 -0.72 13.25 -33.69
C SER A 581 -1.52 13.88 -34.84
N GLY A 582 -2.63 13.26 -35.25
CA GLY A 582 -3.53 13.85 -36.23
C GLY A 582 -4.86 13.13 -36.28
N ILE A 583 -5.83 13.56 -35.47
CA ILE A 583 -7.28 13.69 -35.75
C ILE A 583 -7.91 14.24 -34.46
N LEU A 584 -8.07 15.57 -34.43
CA LEU A 584 -9.01 16.26 -33.57
C LEU A 584 -9.55 17.40 -34.43
N VAL A 585 -10.79 17.24 -34.89
CA VAL A 585 -11.85 18.25 -35.16
C VAL A 585 -12.87 17.63 -36.14
N GLY A 586 -14.14 17.54 -35.71
CA GLY A 586 -15.31 17.21 -36.52
C GLY A 586 -16.22 16.15 -35.87
N GLU A 587 -17.18 16.57 -35.03
CA GLU A 587 -18.64 16.53 -35.32
C GLU A 587 -19.14 15.09 -35.57
N THR A 588 -19.71 14.38 -34.60
CA THR A 588 -20.99 14.67 -33.95
C THR A 588 -21.06 14.05 -32.54
N GLY A 589 -21.20 14.89 -31.52
CA GLY A 589 -21.58 14.44 -30.19
C GLY A 589 -23.05 14.05 -30.13
N THR A 590 -23.33 12.82 -29.74
CA THR A 590 -24.61 12.43 -29.15
C THR A 590 -24.35 11.34 -28.12
N CYS A 591 -24.39 11.74 -26.84
CA CYS A 591 -24.52 10.84 -25.71
C CYS A 591 -25.85 10.09 -25.81
N ILE A 592 -25.82 8.78 -25.56
CA ILE A 592 -27.03 7.97 -25.39
C ILE A 592 -27.76 8.49 -24.16
N GLY A 593 -28.95 9.02 -24.42
CA GLY A 593 -29.69 9.90 -23.54
C GLY A 593 -30.37 9.21 -22.35
N THR A 594 -30.51 10.05 -21.33
CA THR A 594 -31.42 10.11 -20.19
C THR A 594 -32.90 9.82 -20.46
N GLU A 595 -33.27 8.81 -21.27
CA GLU A 595 -34.68 8.55 -21.62
C GLU A 595 -35.42 7.48 -20.78
N GLN A 596 -34.82 6.94 -19.72
CA GLN A 596 -35.56 6.08 -18.76
C GLN A 596 -35.87 6.74 -17.41
N LEU A 597 -35.52 8.01 -17.22
CA LEU A 597 -35.85 8.77 -16.01
C LEU A 597 -37.16 9.59 -16.11
N ALA A 598 -37.84 9.57 -17.25
CA ALA A 598 -39.06 10.35 -17.50
C ALA A 598 -40.38 9.61 -17.17
N ILE A 599 -40.35 8.35 -16.74
CA ILE A 599 -41.57 7.57 -16.48
C ILE A 599 -42.04 7.63 -15.01
N PHE A 600 -41.22 8.14 -14.09
CA PHE A 600 -41.61 8.30 -12.67
C PHE A 600 -42.03 9.74 -12.28
N GLY A 601 -41.87 10.71 -13.18
CA GLY A 601 -42.21 12.13 -12.94
C GLY A 601 -43.67 12.52 -13.26
N THR A 602 -44.45 11.66 -13.90
CA THR A 602 -45.79 12.00 -14.43
C THR A 602 -46.97 11.56 -13.55
N LEU A 603 -46.73 11.02 -12.35
CA LEU A 603 -47.80 10.56 -11.45
C LEU A 603 -48.06 11.46 -10.23
N TRP A 604 -47.31 12.55 -10.05
CA TRP A 604 -47.49 13.48 -8.93
C TRP A 604 -47.48 14.94 -9.39
N SER A 605 -48.43 15.29 -10.24
CA SER A 605 -48.90 16.66 -10.39
C SER A 605 -50.42 16.65 -10.32
N ASP A 606 -50.96 16.81 -9.11
CA ASP A 606 -52.26 17.44 -8.84
C ASP A 606 -52.52 17.35 -7.33
N GLY A 607 -52.11 18.39 -6.60
CA GLY A 607 -52.30 18.44 -5.15
C GLY A 607 -51.40 19.49 -4.48
N THR A 608 -51.84 20.73 -4.54
CA THR A 608 -51.26 21.94 -3.95
C THR A 608 -50.58 21.78 -2.58
N GLY A 609 -49.33 22.25 -2.46
CA GLY A 609 -48.65 22.46 -1.18
C GLY A 609 -47.19 22.86 -1.35
N VAL A 610 -46.92 24.16 -1.37
CA VAL A 610 -45.57 24.75 -1.41
C VAL A 610 -44.76 24.28 -0.19
N ILE A 611 -43.58 23.68 -0.41
CA ILE A 611 -42.55 23.54 0.62
C ILE A 611 -41.30 24.29 0.14
N SER A 612 -41.22 25.54 0.56
CA SER A 612 -39.94 26.25 0.74
C SER A 612 -39.29 25.77 2.04
N SER A 613 -37.95 25.69 2.04
CA SER A 613 -37.03 25.51 3.18
C SER A 613 -37.03 24.16 3.91
N SER A 614 -36.25 23.19 3.42
CA SER A 614 -35.53 22.18 4.24
C SER A 614 -34.51 21.30 3.47
N THR A 615 -34.18 21.64 2.22
CA THR A 615 -33.28 20.83 1.36
C THR A 615 -31.78 21.01 1.64
N THR A 616 -31.39 21.34 2.87
CA THR A 616 -29.97 21.58 3.23
C THR A 616 -29.28 20.32 3.79
N ILE A 617 -29.97 19.19 3.99
CA ILE A 617 -29.42 18.10 4.82
C ILE A 617 -28.47 17.12 4.09
N PHE A 618 -28.43 17.02 2.76
CA PHE A 618 -27.53 16.03 2.11
C PHE A 618 -26.87 16.54 0.83
N LYS A 619 -26.06 17.60 0.94
CA LYS A 619 -25.26 18.10 -0.20
C LYS A 619 -23.88 17.46 -0.35
N GLU A 620 -23.53 16.43 0.44
CA GLU A 620 -22.18 15.89 0.43
C GLU A 620 -21.99 14.59 -0.36
N GLN A 621 -21.14 14.70 -1.39
CA GLN A 621 -19.97 13.87 -1.68
C GLN A 621 -20.10 12.45 -2.26
N PRO A 622 -20.60 12.30 -3.50
CA PRO A 622 -20.35 11.08 -4.30
C PRO A 622 -18.88 11.00 -4.77
N GLU A 623 -18.32 12.10 -5.29
CA GLU A 623 -17.02 12.04 -5.97
C GLU A 623 -15.86 11.70 -5.03
N ALA A 624 -15.87 12.18 -3.78
CA ALA A 624 -14.79 11.87 -2.83
C ALA A 624 -14.83 10.40 -2.37
N ILE A 625 -16.01 9.81 -2.17
CA ILE A 625 -16.19 8.40 -1.74
C ILE A 625 -15.83 7.44 -2.89
N VAL A 626 -16.22 7.78 -4.13
CA VAL A 626 -15.84 7.01 -5.33
C VAL A 626 -14.33 7.11 -5.62
N ARG A 627 -13.70 8.26 -5.37
CA ARG A 627 -12.23 8.43 -5.49
C ARG A 627 -11.44 7.68 -4.41
N ARG A 628 -12.02 7.47 -3.22
CA ARG A 628 -11.39 6.81 -2.05
C ARG A 628 -11.23 5.30 -2.16
N SER A 629 -11.96 4.66 -3.06
CA SER A 629 -12.06 3.20 -3.06
C SER A 629 -10.88 2.48 -3.69
N GLY A 630 -10.00 3.18 -4.44
CA GLY A 630 -8.68 2.74 -4.94
C GLY A 630 -8.60 1.37 -5.64
N ASN A 631 -9.74 0.69 -5.84
CA ASN A 631 -9.89 -0.72 -6.17
C ASN A 631 -11.37 -1.18 -6.22
N TYR A 632 -12.31 -0.48 -5.59
CA TYR A 632 -13.72 -0.87 -5.58
C TYR A 632 -14.53 0.12 -6.42
N LYS A 633 -14.73 -0.15 -7.71
CA LYS A 633 -15.81 0.52 -8.43
C LYS A 633 -17.10 0.31 -7.60
N PRO A 634 -17.87 1.37 -7.31
CA PRO A 634 -19.10 1.23 -6.56
C PRO A 634 -20.07 0.45 -7.44
N THR A 635 -20.36 -0.79 -7.02
CA THR A 635 -21.54 -1.58 -7.39
C THR A 635 -21.83 -1.74 -8.90
N LEU A 636 -22.77 -2.63 -9.26
CA LEU A 636 -23.38 -2.61 -10.61
C LEU A 636 -24.27 -1.35 -10.81
N TRP A 637 -24.36 -0.49 -9.79
CA TRP A 637 -25.41 0.50 -9.61
C TRP A 637 -24.80 1.77 -9.04
N ASP A 638 -25.21 2.91 -9.56
CA ASP A 638 -24.72 4.22 -9.15
C ASP A 638 -25.07 4.49 -7.66
N ALA A 639 -24.10 4.91 -6.83
CA ALA A 639 -24.35 5.33 -5.45
C ALA A 639 -25.41 6.45 -5.38
N HIS A 640 -25.59 7.23 -6.46
CA HIS A 640 -26.70 8.16 -6.60
C HIS A 640 -28.08 7.49 -6.60
N PHE A 641 -28.22 6.26 -7.12
CA PHE A 641 -29.50 5.54 -7.16
C PHE A 641 -30.00 5.19 -5.77
N PHE A 642 -29.16 4.56 -4.94
CA PHE A 642 -29.52 4.22 -3.55
C PHE A 642 -29.72 5.45 -2.67
N LYS A 643 -28.89 6.48 -2.85
CA LYS A 643 -29.09 7.75 -2.13
C LYS A 643 -30.39 8.43 -2.54
N SER A 644 -30.75 8.39 -3.83
CA SER A 644 -32.03 8.92 -4.32
C SER A 644 -33.21 8.12 -3.75
N LEU A 645 -33.10 6.78 -3.68
CA LEU A 645 -34.10 5.94 -3.04
C LEU A 645 -34.22 6.22 -1.53
N GLN A 646 -33.11 6.42 -0.83
CA GLN A 646 -33.12 6.77 0.59
C GLN A 646 -33.74 8.15 0.81
N VAL A 647 -33.45 9.13 -0.05
CA VAL A 647 -34.08 10.46 -0.02
C VAL A 647 -35.57 10.35 -0.31
N ILE A 648 -35.98 9.58 -1.32
CA ILE A 648 -37.40 9.33 -1.64
C ILE A 648 -38.08 8.67 -0.46
N TYR A 649 -37.50 7.62 0.12
CA TYR A 649 -38.04 6.89 1.26
C TYR A 649 -38.18 7.80 2.50
N THR A 650 -37.15 8.58 2.81
CA THR A 650 -37.14 9.57 3.90
C THR A 650 -38.15 10.69 3.64
N THR A 651 -38.34 11.08 2.38
CA THR A 651 -39.34 12.07 1.96
C THR A 651 -40.76 11.51 2.07
N ILE A 652 -40.99 10.26 1.68
CA ILE A 652 -42.26 9.55 1.87
C ILE A 652 -42.58 9.45 3.35
N LEU A 653 -41.62 9.07 4.20
CA LEU A 653 -41.76 9.03 5.66
C LEU A 653 -42.09 10.42 6.22
N ASN A 654 -41.41 11.47 5.76
CA ASN A 654 -41.69 12.86 6.12
C ASN A 654 -43.10 13.32 5.69
N LEU A 655 -43.54 12.96 4.49
CA LEU A 655 -44.87 13.29 3.97
C LEU A 655 -45.96 12.52 4.72
N THR A 656 -45.70 11.28 5.13
CA THR A 656 -46.61 10.53 6.02
C THR A 656 -46.65 11.15 7.42
N PHE A 657 -45.53 11.66 7.93
CA PHE A 657 -45.45 12.31 9.23
C PHE A 657 -46.15 13.69 9.25
N ASN A 658 -45.94 14.53 8.23
CA ASN A 658 -46.45 15.91 8.19
C ASN A 658 -47.89 16.05 7.69
N ASN A 659 -48.45 15.04 7.01
CA ASN A 659 -49.87 15.04 6.64
C ASN A 659 -50.73 14.80 7.88
N ASN A 660 -51.07 15.89 8.57
CA ASN A 660 -51.93 16.00 9.75
C ASN A 660 -53.38 15.47 9.61
N ASN A 661 -53.70 14.66 8.60
CA ASN A 661 -55.00 14.00 8.47
C ASN A 661 -54.93 12.57 8.99
N ALA A 662 -55.15 12.46 10.30
CA ALA A 662 -55.92 11.40 10.96
C ALA A 662 -56.17 10.11 10.16
N LEU A 663 -55.28 9.10 10.25
CA LEU A 663 -55.62 7.69 9.96
C LEU A 663 -54.51 6.67 10.31
N TRP A 664 -53.60 6.93 11.26
CA TRP A 664 -53.01 5.81 12.01
C TRP A 664 -54.17 5.21 12.80
N LYS A 665 -54.66 4.03 12.42
CA LYS A 665 -55.74 3.38 13.16
C LYS A 665 -55.27 3.27 14.61
N LYS A 666 -55.80 4.11 15.51
CA LYS A 666 -55.56 4.05 16.97
C LYS A 666 -55.89 2.65 17.54
N ASP A 667 -56.51 1.81 16.72
CA ASP A 667 -56.92 0.44 16.99
C ASP A 667 -55.98 -0.64 16.39
N ASN A 668 -54.93 -0.29 15.63
CA ASN A 668 -53.97 -1.24 15.07
C ASN A 668 -52.59 -1.07 15.69
N LEU A 669 -52.22 -2.02 16.55
CA LEU A 669 -50.97 -2.02 17.29
C LEU A 669 -49.75 -2.13 16.35
N TYR A 670 -49.78 -3.10 15.43
CA TYR A 670 -48.69 -3.32 14.47
C TYR A 670 -48.34 -2.07 13.66
N ALA A 671 -49.33 -1.43 13.04
CA ALA A 671 -49.10 -0.25 12.19
C ALA A 671 -48.54 0.93 13.01
N THR A 672 -49.05 1.14 14.22
CA THR A 672 -48.59 2.22 15.10
C THR A 672 -47.15 1.98 15.57
N ALA A 673 -46.85 0.76 16.00
CA ALA A 673 -45.51 0.37 16.44
C ALA A 673 -44.49 0.40 15.29
N LEU A 674 -44.86 -0.09 14.10
CA LEU A 674 -43.99 -0.07 12.93
C LEU A 674 -43.65 1.35 12.51
N HIS A 675 -44.64 2.23 12.47
CA HIS A 675 -44.43 3.62 12.09
C HIS A 675 -43.55 4.35 13.11
N PHE A 676 -43.83 4.18 14.41
CA PHE A 676 -42.99 4.73 15.48
C PHE A 676 -41.53 4.26 15.35
N LYS A 677 -41.33 2.94 15.19
CA LYS A 677 -40.01 2.32 15.05
C LYS A 677 -39.24 2.89 13.87
N LEU A 678 -39.85 2.92 12.68
CA LEU A 678 -39.21 3.43 11.46
C LEU A 678 -38.83 4.90 11.61
N LEU A 679 -39.73 5.74 12.13
CA LEU A 679 -39.43 7.16 12.32
C LEU A 679 -38.23 7.36 13.25
N ARG A 680 -38.20 6.72 14.43
CA ARG A 680 -37.05 6.84 15.34
C ARG A 680 -35.77 6.23 14.75
N GLN A 681 -35.87 5.13 14.03
CA GLN A 681 -34.73 4.48 13.37
C GLN A 681 -34.01 5.42 12.39
N TYR A 682 -34.78 6.21 11.63
CA TYR A 682 -34.25 7.17 10.66
C TYR A 682 -34.02 8.59 11.24
N GLY A 683 -34.06 8.74 12.57
CA GLY A 683 -33.73 10.01 13.25
C GLY A 683 -34.86 11.05 13.23
N PHE A 684 -36.11 10.65 13.00
CA PHE A 684 -37.27 11.52 13.19
C PHE A 684 -37.71 11.50 14.67
N ASN A 685 -37.09 12.37 15.46
CA ASN A 685 -37.21 12.36 16.93
C ASN A 685 -38.39 13.13 17.57
N PRO A 686 -39.21 13.95 16.87
CA PRO A 686 -40.42 14.52 17.48
C PRO A 686 -41.52 13.49 17.82
N VAL A 687 -41.29 12.20 17.56
CA VAL A 687 -42.29 11.14 17.75
C VAL A 687 -42.38 10.76 19.22
N SER A 688 -43.43 11.26 19.87
CA SER A 688 -43.73 10.98 21.28
C SER A 688 -44.19 9.53 21.49
N SER A 689 -43.66 8.88 22.53
CA SER A 689 -44.11 7.57 23.00
C SER A 689 -45.57 7.58 23.51
N GLU A 690 -46.16 8.76 23.72
CA GLU A 690 -47.57 8.92 24.08
C GLU A 690 -48.54 8.36 23.04
N VAL A 691 -48.11 8.14 21.80
CA VAL A 691 -48.91 7.47 20.78
C VAL A 691 -49.42 6.11 21.26
N PHE A 692 -48.67 5.44 22.15
CA PHE A 692 -49.04 4.15 22.71
C PHE A 692 -50.10 4.21 23.81
N ASN A 693 -50.47 5.40 24.31
CA ASN A 693 -51.56 5.55 25.29
C ASN A 693 -52.92 5.04 24.77
N ALA A 694 -53.14 5.02 23.45
CA ALA A 694 -54.36 4.46 22.85
C ALA A 694 -54.55 2.94 23.15
N PHE A 695 -53.45 2.24 23.40
CA PHE A 695 -53.42 0.81 23.68
C PHE A 695 -53.43 0.49 25.19
N LYS A 696 -53.49 1.52 26.04
CA LYS A 696 -53.54 1.38 27.50
C LYS A 696 -54.98 1.48 28.01
N ASP A 697 -55.24 0.86 29.14
CA ASP A 697 -56.53 0.89 29.83
C ASP A 697 -56.65 2.11 30.75
N GLN A 698 -57.75 2.20 31.51
CA GLN A 698 -57.99 3.32 32.44
C GLN A 698 -57.01 3.35 33.61
N LYS A 699 -56.33 2.24 33.92
CA LYS A 699 -55.28 2.15 34.94
C LYS A 699 -53.90 2.52 34.40
N LYS A 700 -53.81 2.92 33.12
CA LYS A 700 -52.56 3.18 32.41
C LYS A 700 -51.67 1.92 32.30
N GLU A 701 -52.28 0.75 32.18
CA GLU A 701 -51.60 -0.52 31.85
C GLU A 701 -51.93 -0.91 30.40
N PHE A 702 -51.04 -1.63 29.70
CA PHE A 702 -51.35 -2.11 28.35
C PHE A 702 -52.51 -3.12 28.39
N LYS A 703 -53.48 -2.99 27.48
CA LYS A 703 -54.68 -3.84 27.47
C LYS A 703 -54.28 -5.32 27.23
N GLU A 704 -54.65 -6.21 28.14
CA GLU A 704 -54.43 -7.67 28.02
C GLU A 704 -54.95 -8.26 26.69
N SER A 705 -55.98 -7.65 26.09
CA SER A 705 -56.52 -8.07 24.77
C SER A 705 -55.50 -7.98 23.63
N LEU A 706 -54.44 -7.18 23.77
CA LEU A 706 -53.37 -7.01 22.77
C LEU A 706 -52.52 -8.28 22.62
N SER A 707 -52.50 -9.15 23.62
CA SER A 707 -51.77 -10.43 23.57
C SER A 707 -52.20 -11.35 22.42
N LYS A 708 -53.37 -11.09 21.81
CA LYS A 708 -53.87 -11.80 20.62
C LYS A 708 -53.23 -11.35 19.31
N ASP A 709 -52.67 -10.14 19.25
CA ASP A 709 -51.98 -9.59 18.07
C ASP A 709 -50.47 -9.81 18.22
N VAL A 710 -50.02 -11.06 18.03
CA VAL A 710 -48.60 -11.44 18.22
C VAL A 710 -47.68 -10.62 17.31
N LYS A 711 -48.09 -10.37 16.06
CA LYS A 711 -47.34 -9.55 15.10
C LYS A 711 -47.20 -8.10 15.58
N GLY A 712 -48.28 -7.51 16.11
CA GLY A 712 -48.26 -6.20 16.75
C GLY A 712 -47.40 -6.16 18.01
N MET A 713 -47.43 -7.22 18.81
CA MET A 713 -46.62 -7.37 20.03
C MET A 713 -45.12 -7.42 19.73
N VAL A 714 -44.69 -8.19 18.73
CA VAL A 714 -43.29 -8.21 18.28
C VAL A 714 -42.88 -6.81 17.80
N CYS A 715 -43.71 -6.15 17.02
CA CYS A 715 -43.38 -4.81 16.52
C CYS A 715 -43.28 -3.76 17.64
N LEU A 716 -44.18 -3.82 18.63
CA LEU A 716 -44.14 -2.96 19.82
C LEU A 716 -42.92 -3.25 20.70
N TYR A 717 -42.57 -4.53 20.86
CA TYR A 717 -41.35 -4.95 21.54
C TYR A 717 -40.13 -4.30 20.89
N GLU A 718 -39.98 -4.44 19.57
CA GLU A 718 -38.87 -3.84 18.83
C GLU A 718 -38.85 -2.31 18.88
N ALA A 719 -40.03 -1.67 18.83
CA ALA A 719 -40.16 -0.23 18.98
C ALA A 719 -39.71 0.26 20.37
N SER A 720 -39.88 -0.54 21.43
CA SER A 720 -39.52 -0.16 22.80
C SER A 720 -38.02 0.03 23.03
N PHE A 721 -37.16 -0.55 22.18
CA PHE A 721 -35.70 -0.40 22.26
C PHE A 721 -35.18 0.92 21.67
N TYR A 722 -36.05 1.70 21.02
CA TYR A 722 -35.76 3.07 20.58
C TYR A 722 -36.11 4.13 21.65
N SER A 723 -36.18 3.73 22.93
CA SER A 723 -36.54 4.62 24.05
C SER A 723 -35.42 5.61 24.39
N PHE A 724 -35.83 6.77 24.90
CA PHE A 724 -34.96 7.74 25.57
C PHE A 724 -35.08 7.61 27.10
N ARG A 725 -34.18 8.25 27.86
CA ARG A 725 -34.31 8.31 29.32
C ARG A 725 -35.58 9.08 29.69
N GLY A 726 -36.30 8.57 30.68
CA GLY A 726 -37.55 9.17 31.14
C GLY A 726 -38.79 8.85 30.30
N GLU A 727 -38.77 7.82 29.44
CA GLU A 727 -39.94 7.33 28.70
C GLU A 727 -40.55 6.03 29.29
N PRO A 728 -41.23 6.09 30.46
CA PRO A 728 -41.74 4.89 31.14
C PRO A 728 -42.83 4.15 30.37
N ILE A 729 -43.43 4.78 29.35
CA ILE A 729 -44.40 4.13 28.46
C ILE A 729 -43.71 3.01 27.67
N LEU A 730 -42.49 3.23 27.18
CA LEU A 730 -41.76 2.26 26.39
C LEU A 730 -41.14 1.17 27.27
N ASP A 731 -40.69 1.52 28.48
CA ASP A 731 -40.26 0.52 29.47
C ASP A 731 -41.44 -0.43 29.81
N GLY A 732 -42.61 0.12 30.13
CA GLY A 732 -43.81 -0.68 30.37
C GLY A 732 -44.29 -1.46 29.13
N ALA A 733 -44.04 -0.95 27.92
CA ALA A 733 -44.33 -1.68 26.67
C ALA A 733 -43.40 -2.88 26.49
N ARG A 734 -42.10 -2.72 26.80
CA ARG A 734 -41.10 -3.78 26.78
C ARG A 734 -41.46 -4.89 27.76
N ASP A 735 -41.82 -4.55 29.00
CA ASP A 735 -42.19 -5.53 30.03
C ASP A 735 -43.45 -6.31 29.64
N PHE A 736 -44.50 -5.59 29.22
CA PHE A 736 -45.76 -6.17 28.76
C PHE A 736 -45.53 -7.11 27.58
N THR A 737 -44.82 -6.65 26.54
CA THR A 737 -44.56 -7.47 25.36
C THR A 737 -43.68 -8.67 25.66
N THR A 738 -42.60 -8.52 26.42
CA THR A 738 -41.73 -9.64 26.82
C THR A 738 -42.50 -10.74 27.53
N LYS A 739 -43.34 -10.38 28.51
CA LYS A 739 -44.18 -11.33 29.27
C LYS A 739 -45.07 -12.16 28.33
N HIS A 740 -45.82 -11.48 27.46
CA HIS A 740 -46.81 -12.15 26.61
C HIS A 740 -46.19 -12.90 25.44
N LEU A 741 -45.07 -12.42 24.88
CA LEU A 741 -44.33 -13.14 23.83
C LEU A 741 -43.69 -14.43 24.39
N LYS A 742 -43.14 -14.40 25.61
CA LYS A 742 -42.67 -15.63 26.30
C LYS A 742 -43.81 -16.61 26.54
N GLN A 743 -44.98 -16.13 26.98
CA GLN A 743 -46.17 -16.96 27.17
C GLN A 743 -46.68 -17.57 25.85
N TYR A 744 -46.61 -16.83 24.75
CA TYR A 744 -46.95 -17.31 23.41
C TYR A 744 -46.07 -18.51 23.01
N LEU A 745 -44.74 -18.38 23.16
CA LEU A 745 -43.81 -19.48 22.86
C LEU A 745 -44.07 -20.73 23.71
N MET A 746 -44.28 -20.56 25.02
CA MET A 746 -44.62 -21.68 25.92
C MET A 746 -45.90 -22.40 25.49
N THR A 747 -46.92 -21.65 25.07
CA THR A 747 -48.21 -22.22 24.63
C THR A 747 -48.06 -23.03 23.35
N ARG A 748 -47.24 -22.55 22.39
CA ARG A 748 -46.98 -23.24 21.12
C ARG A 748 -46.15 -24.50 21.28
N GLN A 749 -45.15 -24.50 22.18
CA GLN A 749 -44.35 -25.69 22.47
C GLN A 749 -45.19 -26.86 23.05
N CYS A 750 -46.34 -26.58 23.67
CA CYS A 750 -47.24 -27.60 24.22
C CYS A 750 -48.29 -28.13 23.22
N GLN A 751 -48.38 -27.62 21.99
CA GLN A 751 -49.35 -28.05 20.98
C GLN A 751 -48.70 -29.05 20.00
N THR A 752 -49.30 -30.23 19.80
CA THR A 752 -48.83 -31.23 18.81
C THR A 752 -48.99 -30.69 17.39
N LYS A 753 -47.89 -30.70 16.60
CA LYS A 753 -47.86 -30.24 15.19
C LYS A 753 -49.02 -30.82 14.37
N SER A 754 -50.02 -29.99 14.03
CA SER A 754 -51.00 -30.27 12.98
C SER A 754 -50.57 -29.62 11.67
N VAL A 755 -50.97 -30.21 10.55
CA VAL A 755 -50.34 -30.10 9.22
C VAL A 755 -50.65 -28.79 8.44
N ASP A 756 -51.45 -27.84 8.96
CA ASP A 756 -52.05 -26.77 8.14
C ASP A 756 -51.64 -25.30 8.49
N HIS A 757 -50.47 -25.03 9.09
CA HIS A 757 -50.11 -23.65 9.50
C HIS A 757 -48.65 -23.21 9.19
N ASP A 758 -48.32 -22.92 7.93
CA ASP A 758 -47.02 -22.28 7.57
C ASP A 758 -46.88 -20.86 8.16
N ASP A 759 -47.96 -20.06 8.25
CA ASP A 759 -47.94 -18.69 8.76
C ASP A 759 -47.64 -18.59 10.27
N ASP A 760 -47.97 -19.62 11.06
CA ASP A 760 -47.72 -19.64 12.51
C ASP A 760 -46.25 -19.96 12.83
N ASP A 761 -45.59 -20.78 12.02
CA ASP A 761 -44.19 -21.18 12.20
C ASP A 761 -43.24 -19.99 11.93
N ASP A 762 -43.54 -19.13 10.95
CA ASP A 762 -42.82 -17.88 10.70
C ASP A 762 -42.91 -16.90 11.88
N LEU A 763 -44.10 -16.77 12.48
CA LEU A 763 -44.31 -15.92 13.64
C LEU A 763 -43.57 -16.46 14.86
N VAL A 764 -43.51 -17.78 15.07
CA VAL A 764 -42.71 -18.37 16.13
C VAL A 764 -41.23 -18.02 15.95
N LYS A 765 -40.67 -18.22 14.74
CA LYS A 765 -39.27 -17.84 14.44
C LYS A 765 -39.00 -16.36 14.71
N LEU A 766 -39.91 -15.47 14.29
CA LEU A 766 -39.79 -14.02 14.54
C LEU A 766 -39.82 -13.67 16.03
N VAL A 767 -40.69 -14.32 16.81
CA VAL A 767 -40.80 -14.09 18.26
C VAL A 767 -39.55 -14.61 18.98
N GLU A 768 -39.07 -15.80 18.62
CA GLU A 768 -37.83 -16.37 19.16
C GLU A 768 -36.63 -15.46 18.86
N HIS A 769 -36.49 -15.03 17.61
CA HIS A 769 -35.40 -14.14 17.20
C HIS A 769 -35.47 -12.81 17.96
N ALA A 770 -36.63 -12.16 18.03
CA ALA A 770 -36.83 -10.89 18.76
C ALA A 770 -36.49 -11.01 20.26
N LEU A 771 -36.92 -12.09 20.92
CA LEU A 771 -36.64 -12.32 22.33
C LEU A 771 -35.18 -12.74 22.61
N ASP A 772 -34.46 -13.25 21.62
CA ASP A 772 -33.03 -13.58 21.75
C ASP A 772 -32.17 -12.31 21.83
N LEU A 773 -32.33 -11.41 20.85
CA LEU A 773 -31.72 -10.08 20.82
C LEU A 773 -32.64 -9.15 20.03
N PRO A 774 -33.03 -7.97 20.52
CA PRO A 774 -33.92 -7.08 19.79
C PRO A 774 -33.23 -6.52 18.53
N LEU A 775 -34.00 -6.32 17.46
CA LEU A 775 -33.54 -5.82 16.15
C LEU A 775 -32.69 -4.56 16.26
N HIS A 776 -33.03 -3.63 17.16
CA HIS A 776 -32.26 -2.38 17.32
C HIS A 776 -30.82 -2.62 17.81
N TRP A 777 -30.57 -3.73 18.50
CA TRP A 777 -29.26 -4.10 19.05
C TRP A 777 -28.51 -5.10 18.16
N ARG A 778 -29.12 -5.59 17.08
CA ARG A 778 -28.50 -6.50 16.11
C ARG A 778 -27.69 -5.77 15.07
N LEU A 779 -26.59 -6.38 14.63
CA LEU A 779 -25.79 -5.85 13.54
C LEU A 779 -26.57 -5.98 12.20
N PRO A 780 -26.81 -4.89 11.45
CA PRO A 780 -27.66 -4.92 10.26
C PRO A 780 -27.26 -5.97 9.23
N ARG A 781 -25.94 -6.20 9.06
CA ARG A 781 -25.43 -7.15 8.07
C ARG A 781 -25.73 -8.60 8.42
N LEU A 782 -25.65 -8.97 9.70
CA LEU A 782 -26.01 -10.31 10.17
C LEU A 782 -27.52 -10.52 10.13
N GLU A 783 -28.28 -9.50 10.52
CA GLU A 783 -29.74 -9.52 10.41
C GLU A 783 -30.18 -9.72 8.95
N ALA A 784 -29.53 -9.05 8.00
CA ALA A 784 -29.83 -9.23 6.58
C ALA A 784 -29.64 -10.69 6.11
N ARG A 785 -28.57 -11.37 6.55
CA ARG A 785 -28.33 -12.78 6.21
C ARG A 785 -29.48 -13.67 6.69
N TRP A 786 -29.83 -13.53 7.97
CA TRP A 786 -30.91 -14.31 8.59
C TRP A 786 -32.25 -14.01 7.93
N PHE A 787 -32.55 -12.73 7.69
CA PHE A 787 -33.82 -12.30 7.14
C PHE A 787 -34.00 -12.71 5.68
N ILE A 788 -32.92 -12.77 4.87
CA ILE A 788 -32.99 -13.29 3.49
C ILE A 788 -33.46 -14.74 3.48
N ASP A 789 -32.89 -15.59 4.33
CA ASP A 789 -33.28 -17.01 4.42
C ASP A 789 -34.73 -17.14 4.90
N MET A 790 -35.11 -16.41 5.96
CA MET A 790 -36.49 -16.39 6.45
C MET A 790 -37.47 -15.85 5.40
N TYR A 791 -37.11 -14.81 4.64
CA TYR A 791 -37.95 -14.23 3.59
C TYR A 791 -38.11 -15.18 2.39
N ALA A 792 -37.07 -15.96 2.07
CA ALA A 792 -37.12 -16.98 1.02
C ALA A 792 -38.07 -18.14 1.36
N GLU A 793 -38.21 -18.48 2.64
CA GLU A 793 -39.13 -19.53 3.12
C GLU A 793 -40.61 -19.10 3.10
N ARG A 794 -40.92 -17.79 2.96
CA ARG A 794 -42.29 -17.28 2.93
C ARG A 794 -42.98 -17.54 1.59
N ASN A 795 -44.06 -18.32 1.61
CA ASN A 795 -44.74 -18.75 0.38
C ASN A 795 -45.83 -17.78 -0.15
N TYR A 796 -46.31 -16.80 0.63
CA TYR A 796 -47.53 -16.03 0.27
C TYR A 796 -47.36 -14.52 0.03
N ASP A 797 -46.32 -13.87 0.58
CA ASP A 797 -46.08 -12.42 0.45
C ASP A 797 -44.64 -12.04 0.03
N MET A 798 -43.83 -13.03 -0.34
CA MET A 798 -42.46 -12.85 -0.82
C MET A 798 -42.45 -12.25 -2.23
N ASN A 799 -41.63 -11.21 -2.43
CA ASN A 799 -41.38 -10.62 -3.74
C ASN A 799 -40.08 -11.21 -4.31
N PRO A 800 -40.15 -12.00 -5.41
CA PRO A 800 -38.98 -12.69 -5.94
C PRO A 800 -37.90 -11.73 -6.40
N THR A 801 -38.27 -10.56 -6.94
CA THR A 801 -37.31 -9.55 -7.36
C THR A 801 -36.53 -8.97 -6.18
N PHE A 802 -37.16 -8.76 -5.03
CA PHE A 802 -36.47 -8.28 -3.83
C PHE A 802 -35.55 -9.35 -3.25
N LEU A 803 -36.00 -10.61 -3.25
CA LEU A 803 -35.19 -11.72 -2.78
C LEU A 803 -33.96 -11.93 -3.65
N ASP A 804 -34.13 -11.98 -4.98
CA ASP A 804 -33.03 -12.15 -5.94
C ASP A 804 -32.01 -11.00 -5.82
N PHE A 805 -32.51 -9.77 -5.71
CA PHE A 805 -31.66 -8.60 -5.52
C PHE A 805 -30.87 -8.68 -4.20
N ALA A 806 -31.53 -9.02 -3.09
CA ALA A 806 -30.88 -9.14 -1.79
C ALA A 806 -29.81 -10.24 -1.77
N LYS A 807 -30.08 -11.40 -2.38
CA LYS A 807 -29.09 -12.49 -2.54
C LYS A 807 -27.87 -12.04 -3.36
N LEU A 808 -28.11 -11.38 -4.50
CA LEU A 808 -27.04 -10.89 -5.37
C LEU A 808 -26.16 -9.84 -4.69
N ASP A 809 -26.78 -8.83 -4.05
CA ASP A 809 -26.06 -7.81 -3.28
C ASP A 809 -25.27 -8.44 -2.13
N TYR A 810 -25.90 -9.36 -1.37
CA TYR A 810 -25.25 -10.01 -0.24
C TYR A 810 -23.98 -10.75 -0.70
N ASN A 811 -24.08 -11.57 -1.75
CA ASN A 811 -22.96 -12.33 -2.29
C ASN A 811 -21.87 -11.43 -2.90
N PHE A 812 -22.25 -10.31 -3.53
CA PHE A 812 -21.29 -9.35 -4.07
C PHE A 812 -20.44 -8.71 -2.97
N VAL A 813 -21.08 -8.22 -1.91
CA VAL A 813 -20.39 -7.64 -0.74
C VAL A 813 -19.53 -8.70 -0.04
N GLN A 814 -20.03 -9.94 0.08
CA GLN A 814 -19.23 -11.05 0.62
C GLN A 814 -17.96 -11.31 -0.20
N SER A 815 -18.04 -11.26 -1.53
CA SER A 815 -16.85 -11.38 -2.40
C SER A 815 -15.83 -10.25 -2.17
N ALA A 816 -16.30 -9.02 -1.89
CA ALA A 816 -15.42 -7.92 -1.53
C ALA A 816 -14.67 -8.19 -0.21
N TYR A 817 -15.38 -8.67 0.82
CA TYR A 817 -14.77 -9.06 2.09
C TYR A 817 -13.70 -10.14 1.94
N GLN A 818 -13.93 -11.17 1.13
CA GLN A 818 -12.95 -12.23 0.88
C GLN A 818 -11.65 -11.69 0.27
N LYS A 819 -11.75 -10.70 -0.62
CA LYS A 819 -10.57 -10.03 -1.21
C LYS A 819 -9.79 -9.23 -0.15
N GLU A 820 -10.51 -8.54 0.73
CA GLU A 820 -9.92 -7.77 1.83
C GLU A 820 -9.24 -8.68 2.86
N LEU A 821 -9.92 -9.74 3.30
CA LEU A 821 -9.35 -10.76 4.17
C LEU A 821 -8.08 -11.38 3.58
N LYS A 822 -8.08 -11.74 2.29
CA LYS A 822 -6.88 -12.26 1.62
C LYS A 822 -5.72 -11.26 1.64
N TYR A 823 -6.00 -9.96 1.49
CA TYR A 823 -5.00 -8.92 1.59
C TYR A 823 -4.48 -8.78 3.03
N ILE A 824 -5.37 -8.71 4.01
CA ILE A 824 -5.03 -8.55 5.43
C ILE A 824 -4.27 -9.76 5.95
N SER A 825 -4.66 -10.98 5.63
CA SER A 825 -3.94 -12.19 6.03
C SER A 825 -2.51 -12.20 5.53
N ARG A 826 -2.26 -11.74 4.29
CA ARG A 826 -0.90 -11.61 3.74
C ARG A 826 -0.10 -10.52 4.43
N TRP A 827 -0.73 -9.39 4.73
CA TRP A 827 -0.10 -8.32 5.50
C TRP A 827 0.26 -8.80 6.92
N TRP A 828 -0.65 -9.50 7.59
CA TRP A 828 -0.46 -10.02 8.94
C TRP A 828 0.65 -11.06 8.99
N SER A 829 0.63 -12.07 8.11
CA SER A 829 1.72 -13.03 8.00
C SER A 829 3.06 -12.36 7.66
N GLY A 830 3.03 -11.39 6.74
CA GLY A 830 4.20 -10.63 6.33
C GLY A 830 4.75 -9.68 7.40
N SER A 831 3.96 -9.34 8.43
CA SER A 831 4.44 -8.53 9.56
C SER A 831 5.37 -9.29 10.48
N ARG A 832 5.31 -10.64 10.45
CA ARG A 832 6.01 -11.55 11.38
C ARG A 832 5.73 -11.28 12.86
N LEU A 833 4.69 -10.50 13.18
CA LEU A 833 4.34 -10.16 14.57
C LEU A 833 3.96 -11.41 15.37
N THR A 834 3.21 -12.35 14.79
CA THR A 834 2.85 -13.61 15.46
C THR A 834 4.05 -14.51 15.74
N GLU A 835 5.06 -14.51 14.87
CA GLU A 835 6.31 -15.24 15.09
C GLU A 835 7.18 -14.59 16.17
N ARG A 836 7.18 -13.24 16.21
CA ARG A 836 7.98 -12.44 17.15
C ARG A 836 7.31 -12.25 18.51
N LEU A 837 5.99 -12.43 18.59
CA LEU A 837 5.14 -12.29 19.78
C LEU A 837 4.26 -13.55 19.95
N PRO A 838 4.86 -14.74 20.14
CA PRO A 838 4.12 -16.01 20.14
C PRO A 838 3.18 -16.18 21.35
N PHE A 839 3.27 -15.31 22.35
CA PHE A 839 2.38 -15.28 23.51
C PHE A 839 1.03 -14.62 23.21
N ALA A 840 0.94 -13.80 22.16
CA ALA A 840 -0.23 -13.00 21.87
C ALA A 840 -1.25 -13.77 20.99
N ARG A 841 -2.52 -13.39 21.12
CA ARG A 841 -3.66 -13.99 20.42
C ARG A 841 -3.64 -13.61 18.93
N ASP A 842 -3.84 -14.62 18.07
CA ASP A 842 -4.05 -14.42 16.63
C ASP A 842 -5.54 -14.51 16.29
N ARG A 843 -6.13 -13.38 15.89
CA ARG A 843 -7.59 -13.16 15.73
C ARG A 843 -7.95 -12.34 14.48
N VAL A 844 -7.27 -12.60 13.35
CA VAL A 844 -7.48 -11.83 12.10
C VAL A 844 -8.93 -11.77 11.66
N VAL A 845 -9.66 -12.88 11.74
CA VAL A 845 -11.03 -12.95 11.21
C VAL A 845 -12.02 -12.24 12.14
N GLU A 846 -11.85 -12.38 13.45
CA GLU A 846 -12.67 -11.74 14.48
C GLU A 846 -12.44 -10.22 14.53
N ILE A 847 -11.20 -9.77 14.35
CA ILE A 847 -10.90 -8.34 14.22
C ILE A 847 -11.44 -7.79 12.89
N PHE A 848 -11.36 -8.55 11.80
CA PHE A 848 -11.98 -8.14 10.53
C PHE A 848 -13.51 -8.07 10.66
N TYR A 849 -14.13 -9.00 11.40
CA TYR A 849 -15.55 -8.93 11.76
C TYR A 849 -15.88 -7.62 12.49
N SER A 850 -15.05 -7.22 13.45
CA SER A 850 -15.22 -5.95 14.17
C SER A 850 -15.12 -4.73 13.24
N ALA A 851 -14.21 -4.77 12.26
CA ALA A 851 -14.11 -3.72 11.24
C ALA A 851 -15.34 -3.70 10.30
N VAL A 852 -15.91 -4.87 9.96
CA VAL A 852 -17.17 -4.97 9.20
C VAL A 852 -18.35 -4.44 10.02
N ALA A 853 -18.36 -4.67 11.35
CA ALA A 853 -19.36 -4.11 12.23
C ALA A 853 -19.32 -2.57 12.23
N LEU A 854 -18.14 -1.95 12.21
CA LEU A 854 -18.00 -0.49 12.05
C LEU A 854 -18.53 0.01 10.70
N LYS A 855 -18.28 -0.74 9.61
CA LYS A 855 -18.70 -0.36 8.26
C LYS A 855 -18.75 -1.54 7.28
N TYR A 856 -19.96 -1.98 6.93
CA TYR A 856 -20.18 -3.18 6.11
C TYR A 856 -20.27 -2.88 4.60
N GLU A 857 -20.52 -1.64 4.19
CA GLU A 857 -20.75 -1.34 2.77
C GLU A 857 -19.47 -1.51 1.93
N ALA A 858 -19.59 -2.08 0.73
CA ALA A 858 -18.44 -2.54 -0.06
C ALA A 858 -17.42 -1.43 -0.36
N GLU A 859 -17.87 -0.18 -0.54
CA GLU A 859 -17.02 0.96 -0.84
C GLU A 859 -16.03 1.35 0.29
N PHE A 860 -16.26 0.87 1.52
CA PHE A 860 -15.40 1.15 2.68
C PHE A 860 -14.31 0.09 2.93
N GLY A 861 -13.94 -0.69 1.90
CA GLY A 861 -12.90 -1.73 2.02
C GLY A 861 -11.54 -1.21 2.53
N PHE A 862 -11.15 0.01 2.15
CA PHE A 862 -9.95 0.67 2.69
C PHE A 862 -10.06 0.91 4.20
N VAL A 863 -11.19 1.44 4.66
CA VAL A 863 -11.46 1.71 6.09
C VAL A 863 -11.41 0.41 6.87
N ARG A 864 -12.09 -0.64 6.42
CA ARG A 864 -12.04 -1.96 7.06
C ARG A 864 -10.63 -2.52 7.14
N THR A 865 -9.85 -2.38 6.08
CA THR A 865 -8.46 -2.84 6.04
C THR A 865 -7.62 -2.13 7.10
N VAL A 866 -7.67 -0.79 7.15
CA VAL A 866 -6.91 0.00 8.13
C VAL A 866 -7.39 -0.31 9.56
N MET A 867 -8.69 -0.35 9.79
CA MET A 867 -9.25 -0.65 11.12
C MET A 867 -8.90 -2.06 11.58
N THR A 868 -8.81 -3.04 10.66
CA THR A 868 -8.38 -4.40 11.00
C THR A 868 -6.90 -4.44 11.40
N LYS A 869 -6.02 -3.73 10.68
CA LYS A 869 -4.61 -3.62 11.07
C LYS A 869 -4.47 -2.99 12.46
N ILE A 870 -5.17 -1.88 12.71
CA ILE A 870 -5.15 -1.21 14.02
C ILE A 870 -5.70 -2.12 15.11
N GLY A 871 -6.83 -2.78 14.89
CA GLY A 871 -7.42 -3.72 15.85
C GLY A 871 -6.46 -4.87 16.21
N LEU A 872 -5.77 -5.44 15.22
CA LEU A 872 -4.77 -6.49 15.46
C LEU A 872 -3.60 -6.00 16.32
N LEU A 873 -3.09 -4.80 16.05
CA LEU A 873 -2.03 -4.21 16.86
C LEU A 873 -2.51 -3.88 18.28
N LEU A 874 -3.76 -3.43 18.44
CA LEU A 874 -4.37 -3.17 19.74
C LEU A 874 -4.53 -4.46 20.54
N THR A 875 -4.95 -5.57 19.93
CA THR A 875 -5.00 -6.89 20.59
C THR A 875 -3.61 -7.35 21.06
N LEU A 876 -2.56 -7.16 20.25
CA LEU A 876 -1.20 -7.47 20.71
C LEU A 876 -0.77 -6.60 21.89
N MET A 877 -1.17 -5.33 21.89
CA MET A 877 -0.86 -4.40 22.98
C MET A 877 -1.59 -4.79 24.27
N ASP A 878 -2.88 -5.11 24.17
CA ASP A 878 -3.72 -5.65 25.24
C ASP A 878 -3.04 -6.87 25.90
N ASP A 879 -2.66 -7.87 25.10
CA ASP A 879 -1.96 -9.08 25.59
C ASP A 879 -0.63 -8.78 26.28
N ILE A 880 0.09 -7.74 25.83
CA ILE A 880 1.33 -7.31 26.49
C ILE A 880 1.04 -6.70 27.85
N TYR A 881 0.02 -5.85 27.98
CA TYR A 881 -0.30 -5.20 29.26
C TYR A 881 -0.90 -6.18 30.26
N ASP A 882 -1.70 -7.14 29.81
CA ASP A 882 -2.40 -8.08 30.68
C ASP A 882 -1.54 -9.27 31.11
N VAL A 883 -0.74 -9.82 30.20
CA VAL A 883 -0.12 -11.15 30.41
C VAL A 883 1.41 -11.11 30.46
N TYR A 884 2.05 -10.31 29.59
CA TYR A 884 3.47 -10.52 29.29
C TYR A 884 4.42 -9.47 29.88
N GLY A 885 4.07 -8.19 29.77
CA GLY A 885 4.96 -7.07 30.09
C GLY A 885 5.08 -6.83 31.59
N THR A 886 6.29 -6.53 32.06
CA THR A 886 6.50 -6.06 33.43
C THR A 886 6.12 -4.58 33.57
N LEU A 887 5.72 -4.13 34.77
CA LEU A 887 5.36 -2.72 35.00
C LEU A 887 6.44 -1.72 34.53
N ASP A 888 7.72 -2.05 34.70
CA ASP A 888 8.84 -1.22 34.25
C ASP A 888 8.90 -1.14 32.71
N GLU A 889 8.75 -2.27 32.01
CA GLU A 889 8.71 -2.31 30.54
C GLU A 889 7.48 -1.59 29.99
N LEU A 890 6.31 -1.78 30.59
CA LEU A 890 5.08 -1.09 30.23
C LEU A 890 5.23 0.44 30.40
N GLN A 891 5.95 0.89 31.42
CA GLN A 891 6.22 2.30 31.67
C GLN A 891 7.16 2.89 30.61
N LEU A 892 8.14 2.12 30.15
CA LEU A 892 9.00 2.48 29.02
C LEU A 892 8.20 2.58 27.73
N PHE A 893 7.31 1.62 27.47
CA PHE A 893 6.44 1.61 26.29
C PHE A 893 5.49 2.82 26.28
N LEU A 894 4.82 3.11 27.40
CA LEU A 894 3.99 4.32 27.54
C LEU A 894 4.81 5.58 27.25
N GLY A 895 6.04 5.67 27.79
CA GLY A 895 6.93 6.79 27.51
C GLY A 895 7.29 6.92 26.02
N ALA A 896 7.47 5.81 25.31
CA ALA A 896 7.71 5.81 23.86
C ALA A 896 6.48 6.29 23.07
N ILE A 897 5.27 5.87 23.44
CA ILE A 897 4.01 6.33 22.84
C ILE A 897 3.81 7.84 23.06
N GLU A 898 4.07 8.35 24.27
CA GLU A 898 3.92 9.79 24.55
C GLU A 898 4.94 10.65 23.78
N ARG A 899 6.21 10.21 23.71
CA ARG A 899 7.24 10.91 22.94
C ARG A 899 7.00 10.81 21.43
N TRP A 900 6.53 9.67 20.95
CA TRP A 900 6.28 9.36 19.54
C TRP A 900 7.50 9.66 18.64
N ASN A 901 8.69 9.24 19.11
CA ASN A 901 9.97 9.47 18.46
C ASN A 901 10.63 8.15 18.08
N ILE A 902 10.63 7.81 16.78
CA ILE A 902 11.24 6.58 16.27
C ILE A 902 12.76 6.57 16.48
N ASN A 903 13.42 7.70 16.72
CA ASN A 903 14.87 7.75 16.94
C ASN A 903 15.31 7.22 18.33
N GLU A 904 14.39 6.98 19.27
CA GLU A 904 14.70 6.67 20.68
C GLU A 904 14.20 5.28 21.12
N LEU A 905 14.24 4.29 20.22
CA LEU A 905 13.70 2.95 20.50
C LEU A 905 14.63 2.04 21.30
N ASP A 906 15.91 2.39 21.43
CA ASP A 906 16.92 1.53 22.09
C ASP A 906 16.61 1.24 23.57
N GLN A 907 15.72 2.04 24.18
CA GLN A 907 15.25 1.87 25.55
C GLN A 907 14.20 0.75 25.70
N LEU A 908 13.52 0.37 24.61
CA LEU A 908 12.47 -0.65 24.66
C LEU A 908 13.06 -2.06 24.55
N PRO A 909 12.43 -3.07 25.15
CA PRO A 909 12.67 -4.47 24.79
C PRO A 909 12.40 -4.72 23.29
N ASP A 910 13.12 -5.65 22.67
CA ASP A 910 13.05 -5.89 21.21
C ASP A 910 11.62 -6.22 20.73
N TYR A 911 10.86 -6.98 21.51
CA TYR A 911 9.48 -7.33 21.18
C TYR A 911 8.56 -6.09 21.16
N MET A 912 8.77 -5.15 22.08
CA MET A 912 8.07 -3.86 22.14
C MET A 912 8.51 -2.91 21.03
N LYS A 913 9.78 -2.94 20.59
CA LYS A 913 10.24 -2.14 19.43
C LYS A 913 9.44 -2.49 18.18
N ILE A 914 9.29 -3.79 17.91
CA ILE A 914 8.58 -4.27 16.71
C ILE A 914 7.11 -3.83 16.76
N LEU A 915 6.43 -3.99 17.90
CA LEU A 915 5.05 -3.54 18.08
C LEU A 915 4.92 -2.01 17.95
N PHE A 916 5.82 -1.25 18.61
CA PHE A 916 5.82 0.21 18.53
C PHE A 916 5.97 0.68 17.08
N VAL A 917 6.95 0.17 16.33
CA VAL A 917 7.16 0.58 14.93
C VAL A 917 5.98 0.18 14.05
N ALA A 918 5.34 -0.97 14.33
CA ALA A 918 4.12 -1.36 13.62
C ALA A 918 2.97 -0.36 13.86
N PHE A 919 2.72 0.05 15.11
CA PHE A 919 1.76 1.12 15.42
C PHE A 919 2.16 2.44 14.75
N TYR A 920 3.42 2.81 14.89
CA TYR A 920 3.99 4.04 14.38
C TYR A 920 3.72 4.20 12.88
N ASN A 921 4.03 3.16 12.09
CA ASN A 921 3.83 3.17 10.66
C ASN A 921 2.34 3.23 10.26
N ASN A 922 1.46 2.48 10.93
CA ASN A 922 0.03 2.49 10.61
C ASN A 922 -0.64 3.84 10.98
N VAL A 923 -0.27 4.44 12.11
CA VAL A 923 -0.78 5.77 12.50
C VAL A 923 -0.27 6.85 11.55
N ASN A 924 0.98 6.77 11.10
CA ASN A 924 1.52 7.70 10.11
C ASN A 924 0.87 7.51 8.73
N GLU A 925 0.48 6.29 8.35
CA GLU A 925 -0.29 6.02 7.13
C GLU A 925 -1.65 6.74 7.16
N ILE A 926 -2.36 6.68 8.31
CA ILE A 926 -3.62 7.39 8.52
C ILE A 926 -3.40 8.92 8.49
N SER A 927 -2.36 9.42 9.17
CA SER A 927 -2.06 10.85 9.15
C SER A 927 -1.70 11.35 7.75
N TYR A 928 -0.94 10.57 6.98
CA TYR A 928 -0.63 10.89 5.59
C TYR A 928 -1.88 10.90 4.71
N TYR A 929 -2.80 9.96 4.94
CA TYR A 929 -4.11 9.95 4.28
C TYR A 929 -4.90 11.23 4.57
N VAL A 930 -4.98 11.66 5.83
CA VAL A 930 -5.70 12.89 6.17
C VAL A 930 -4.96 14.14 5.66
N LEU A 931 -3.62 14.15 5.70
CA LEU A 931 -2.81 15.27 5.19
C LEU A 931 -3.05 15.50 3.69
N LYS A 932 -3.01 14.44 2.87
CA LYS A 932 -3.20 14.60 1.42
C LYS A 932 -4.64 14.95 1.04
N GLU A 933 -5.64 14.50 1.81
CA GLU A 933 -7.06 14.78 1.51
C GLU A 933 -7.55 16.10 2.11
N ASN A 934 -7.11 16.47 3.31
CA ASN A 934 -7.65 17.59 4.09
C ASN A 934 -6.61 18.68 4.39
N GLY A 935 -5.33 18.44 4.13
CA GLY A 935 -4.26 19.42 4.36
C GLY A 935 -3.86 19.59 5.82
N ILE A 936 -4.38 18.76 6.73
CA ILE A 936 -4.05 18.81 8.16
C ILE A 936 -3.22 17.58 8.59
N HIS A 937 -2.26 17.81 9.47
CA HIS A 937 -1.42 16.75 10.01
C HIS A 937 -1.91 16.32 11.40
N ILE A 938 -2.41 15.08 11.53
CA ILE A 938 -3.20 14.66 12.71
C ILE A 938 -2.47 13.75 13.70
N ILE A 939 -1.16 13.47 13.50
CA ILE A 939 -0.38 12.61 14.42
C ILE A 939 -0.52 13.05 15.88
N LYS A 940 -0.48 14.37 16.14
CA LYS A 940 -0.57 14.92 17.50
C LYS A 940 -1.84 14.48 18.23
N TYR A 941 -2.93 14.27 17.48
CA TYR A 941 -4.22 13.86 18.03
C TYR A 941 -4.32 12.35 18.20
N LEU A 942 -3.91 11.59 17.19
CA LEU A 942 -3.95 10.12 17.23
C LEU A 942 -3.01 9.57 18.31
N LYS A 943 -1.80 10.13 18.45
CA LYS A 943 -0.86 9.71 19.50
C LYS A 943 -1.38 10.02 20.89
N LYS A 944 -2.11 11.13 21.07
CA LYS A 944 -2.71 11.48 22.36
C LYS A 944 -3.79 10.47 22.74
N ALA A 945 -4.68 10.14 21.82
CA ALA A 945 -5.72 9.14 22.05
C ALA A 945 -5.14 7.75 22.38
N LEU A 946 -4.08 7.34 21.67
CA LEU A 946 -3.37 6.08 21.95
C LEU A 946 -2.65 6.12 23.30
N GLY A 947 -2.02 7.24 23.65
CA GLY A 947 -1.39 7.44 24.96
C GLY A 947 -2.41 7.41 26.12
N ASP A 948 -3.60 7.96 25.92
CA ASP A 948 -4.70 7.89 26.89
C ASP A 948 -5.17 6.44 27.10
N LEU A 949 -5.21 5.61 26.04
CA LEU A 949 -5.45 4.17 26.15
C LEU A 949 -4.34 3.46 26.95
N CYS A 950 -3.07 3.68 26.60
CA CYS A 950 -1.94 3.06 27.31
C CYS A 950 -1.91 3.43 28.81
N LYS A 951 -2.36 4.64 29.18
CA LYS A 951 -2.51 5.03 30.59
C LYS A 951 -3.58 4.21 31.30
N CYS A 952 -4.68 3.91 30.62
CA CYS A 952 -5.74 3.08 31.18
C CYS A 952 -5.29 1.61 31.35
N TYR A 953 -4.58 1.06 30.37
CA TYR A 953 -3.98 -0.27 30.51
C TYR A 953 -2.91 -0.33 31.60
N MET A 954 -2.08 0.70 31.72
CA MET A 954 -1.11 0.81 32.81
C MET A 954 -1.80 0.81 34.18
N GLU A 955 -2.95 1.46 34.30
CA GLU A 955 -3.70 1.48 35.56
C GLU A 955 -4.29 0.10 35.89
N GLU A 956 -4.85 -0.62 34.91
CA GLU A 956 -5.29 -2.01 35.06
C GLU A 956 -4.14 -2.94 35.44
N ALA A 957 -2.97 -2.80 34.81
CA ALA A 957 -1.78 -3.55 35.18
C ALA A 957 -1.36 -3.29 36.64
N LYS A 958 -1.45 -2.04 37.13
CA LYS A 958 -1.17 -1.75 38.55
C LYS A 958 -2.22 -2.37 39.47
N TRP A 959 -3.49 -2.36 39.09
CA TRP A 959 -4.54 -3.01 39.88
C TRP A 959 -4.24 -4.50 40.05
N PHE A 960 -3.88 -5.17 38.95
CA PHE A 960 -3.48 -6.58 38.95
C PHE A 960 -2.30 -6.84 39.89
N HIS A 961 -1.19 -6.12 39.70
CA HIS A 961 0.04 -6.35 40.46
C HIS A 961 -0.07 -5.99 41.95
N SER A 962 -0.92 -5.02 42.30
CA SER A 962 -1.15 -4.62 43.69
C SER A 962 -2.25 -5.44 44.39
N GLY A 963 -3.03 -6.23 43.63
CA GLY A 963 -4.25 -6.88 44.11
C GLY A 963 -5.35 -5.89 44.48
N HIS A 964 -5.30 -4.66 43.95
CA HIS A 964 -6.35 -3.67 44.15
C HIS A 964 -7.59 -4.04 43.35
N ILE A 965 -8.72 -4.09 44.02
CA ILE A 965 -10.02 -4.29 43.38
C ILE A 965 -10.72 -2.92 43.44
N PRO A 966 -10.99 -2.28 42.28
CA PRO A 966 -11.60 -0.96 42.25
C PRO A 966 -13.08 -0.99 42.69
N SER A 967 -13.65 0.17 43.00
CA SER A 967 -15.12 0.34 43.04
C SER A 967 -15.71 0.26 41.62
N LEU A 968 -17.03 0.06 41.47
CA LEU A 968 -17.65 0.04 40.13
C LEU A 968 -17.44 1.37 39.40
N GLU A 969 -17.53 2.50 40.10
CA GLU A 969 -17.31 3.84 39.51
C GLU A 969 -15.86 4.02 39.06
N GLU A 970 -14.90 3.63 39.91
CA GLU A 970 -13.46 3.67 39.58
C GLU A 970 -13.12 2.75 38.40
N PHE A 971 -13.67 1.54 38.37
CA PHE A 971 -13.54 0.62 37.25
C PHE A 971 -14.05 1.25 35.97
N ILE A 972 -15.23 1.87 35.99
CA ILE A 972 -15.84 2.41 34.78
C ILE A 972 -15.09 3.63 34.26
N GLU A 973 -14.64 4.55 35.11
CA GLU A 973 -13.88 5.72 34.65
C GLU A 973 -12.59 5.34 33.89
N ASN A 974 -12.02 4.16 34.13
CA ASN A 974 -10.95 3.56 33.32
C ASN A 974 -11.46 2.70 32.16
N GLY A 975 -12.43 1.83 32.46
CA GLY A 975 -12.91 0.72 31.65
C GLY A 975 -13.50 1.12 30.30
N TRP A 976 -14.19 2.27 30.23
CA TRP A 976 -14.78 2.74 28.97
C TRP A 976 -13.71 3.19 27.95
N LYS A 977 -12.50 3.53 28.41
CA LYS A 977 -11.35 3.83 27.55
C LYS A 977 -10.52 2.58 27.24
N SER A 978 -10.24 1.75 28.25
CA SER A 978 -9.40 0.54 28.09
C SER A 978 -9.99 -0.50 27.14
N ILE A 979 -11.32 -0.49 26.93
CA ILE A 979 -11.97 -1.36 25.92
C ILE A 979 -11.62 -1.00 24.46
N THR A 980 -10.76 0.00 24.23
CA THR A 980 -10.24 0.47 22.93
C THR A 980 -11.25 1.13 21.99
N ILE A 981 -12.56 0.97 22.23
CA ILE A 981 -13.63 1.47 21.35
C ILE A 981 -13.55 2.98 21.09
N PRO A 982 -13.33 3.86 22.07
CA PRO A 982 -13.20 5.29 21.79
C PRO A 982 -12.05 5.61 20.84
N LEU A 983 -10.91 4.91 20.97
CA LEU A 983 -9.76 5.06 20.09
C LEU A 983 -10.10 4.63 18.66
N CYS A 984 -10.69 3.44 18.52
CA CYS A 984 -11.13 2.92 17.22
C CYS A 984 -12.12 3.87 16.51
N LEU A 985 -13.03 4.49 17.25
CA LEU A 985 -13.95 5.48 16.69
C LEU A 985 -13.28 6.79 16.28
N ILE A 986 -12.27 7.27 17.02
CA ILE A 986 -11.47 8.43 16.61
C ILE A 986 -10.74 8.14 15.28
N TYR A 987 -10.16 6.94 15.15
CA TYR A 987 -9.48 6.52 13.93
C TYR A 987 -10.47 6.37 12.77
N HIS A 988 -11.62 5.75 13.02
CA HIS A 988 -12.71 5.62 12.05
C HIS A 988 -13.20 6.97 11.55
N TYR A 989 -13.41 7.95 12.46
CA TYR A 989 -13.79 9.30 12.09
C TYR A 989 -12.82 9.92 11.08
N CYS A 990 -11.50 9.74 11.29
CA CYS A 990 -10.46 10.24 10.41
C CYS A 990 -10.49 9.60 9.02
N LEU A 991 -11.02 8.39 8.89
CA LEU A 991 -11.06 7.62 7.64
C LEU A 991 -12.34 7.84 6.83
N ILE A 992 -13.47 8.12 7.49
CA ILE A 992 -14.76 8.33 6.81
C ILE A 992 -15.10 9.80 6.56
N THR A 993 -14.58 10.71 7.39
CA THR A 993 -14.89 12.14 7.29
C THR A 993 -14.14 12.79 6.16
N THR A 994 -14.80 13.71 5.48
CA THR A 994 -14.35 14.25 4.20
C THR A 994 -13.62 15.56 4.31
N SER A 995 -13.91 16.34 5.35
CA SER A 995 -13.31 17.62 5.66
C SER A 995 -13.11 17.67 7.17
N ILE A 996 -11.92 17.27 7.61
CA ILE A 996 -11.54 17.30 9.02
C ILE A 996 -10.83 18.62 9.29
N THR A 997 -11.17 19.27 10.41
CA THR A 997 -10.47 20.44 10.93
C THR A 997 -9.71 20.11 12.22
N GLU A 998 -8.75 20.96 12.60
CA GLU A 998 -8.08 20.85 13.90
C GLU A 998 -9.08 20.94 15.07
N GLN A 999 -10.11 21.78 14.95
CA GLN A 999 -11.16 21.95 15.96
C GLN A 999 -11.98 20.65 16.14
N ASP A 1000 -12.27 19.93 15.05
CA ASP A 1000 -12.98 18.65 15.13
C ASP A 1000 -12.17 17.62 15.93
N MET A 1001 -10.86 17.56 15.68
CA MET A 1001 -9.94 16.66 16.38
C MET A 1001 -9.79 17.03 17.86
N GLU A 1002 -9.72 18.32 18.18
CA GLU A 1002 -9.71 18.80 19.57
C GLU A 1002 -10.98 18.43 20.32
N HIS A 1003 -12.15 18.58 19.68
CA HIS A 1003 -13.43 18.20 20.26
C HIS A 1003 -13.56 16.67 20.44
N LEU A 1004 -13.08 15.86 19.50
CA LEU A 1004 -13.05 14.39 19.64
C LEU A 1004 -12.21 13.93 20.84
N LEU A 1005 -11.10 14.61 21.13
CA LEU A 1005 -10.24 14.32 22.27
C LEU A 1005 -10.78 14.80 23.61
N GLN A 1006 -11.94 15.47 23.62
CA GLN A 1006 -12.73 15.69 24.83
C GLN A 1006 -13.67 14.51 25.12
N TYR A 1007 -13.64 13.47 24.27
CA TYR A 1007 -14.46 12.27 24.36
C TYR A 1007 -15.96 12.60 24.48
N PRO A 1008 -16.56 13.13 23.38
CA PRO A 1008 -17.98 13.48 23.36
C PRO A 1008 -18.85 12.28 23.76
N THR A 1009 -20.08 12.56 24.19
CA THR A 1009 -21.00 11.56 24.78
C THR A 1009 -21.07 10.27 23.97
N ILE A 1010 -21.14 10.34 22.62
CA ILE A 1010 -21.18 9.15 21.76
C ILE A 1010 -19.99 8.20 21.98
N LEU A 1011 -18.77 8.73 22.12
CA LEU A 1011 -17.57 7.90 22.34
C LEU A 1011 -17.60 7.26 23.73
N ARG A 1012 -17.93 8.06 24.75
CA ARG A 1012 -17.97 7.60 26.15
C ARG A 1012 -19.04 6.55 26.36
N VAL A 1013 -20.26 6.79 25.88
CA VAL A 1013 -21.39 5.84 26.04
C VAL A 1013 -21.16 4.56 25.23
N SER A 1014 -20.64 4.66 23.99
CA SER A 1014 -20.31 3.46 23.20
C SER A 1014 -19.25 2.61 23.89
N GLY A 1015 -18.17 3.21 24.42
CA GLY A 1015 -17.16 2.49 25.19
C GLY A 1015 -17.71 1.87 26.48
N THR A 1016 -18.55 2.61 27.21
CA THR A 1016 -19.16 2.11 28.46
C THR A 1016 -20.07 0.91 28.21
N VAL A 1017 -20.98 1.02 27.23
CA VAL A 1017 -21.90 -0.07 26.89
C VAL A 1017 -21.14 -1.27 26.36
N PHE A 1018 -20.12 -1.07 25.51
CA PHE A 1018 -19.29 -2.17 25.02
C PHE A 1018 -18.58 -2.89 26.17
N ARG A 1019 -17.94 -2.16 27.09
CA ARG A 1019 -17.26 -2.75 28.26
C ARG A 1019 -18.21 -3.62 29.09
N PHE A 1020 -19.43 -3.15 29.34
CA PHE A 1020 -20.40 -3.97 30.08
C PHE A 1020 -20.85 -5.23 29.32
N ILE A 1021 -20.98 -5.15 28.00
CA ILE A 1021 -21.32 -6.30 27.14
C ILE A 1021 -20.20 -7.33 27.17
N ASP A 1022 -18.95 -6.88 27.05
CA ASP A 1022 -17.73 -7.67 27.15
C ASP A 1022 -17.67 -8.39 28.50
N ASP A 1023 -17.70 -7.65 29.62
CA ASP A 1023 -17.67 -8.20 30.97
C ASP A 1023 -18.77 -9.26 31.22
N LEU A 1024 -20.00 -9.04 30.71
CA LEU A 1024 -21.07 -10.03 30.81
C LEU A 1024 -20.72 -11.34 30.08
N GLY A 1025 -20.03 -11.26 28.95
CA GLY A 1025 -19.63 -12.41 28.14
C GLY A 1025 -18.37 -13.12 28.66
N THR A 1026 -17.40 -12.38 29.21
CA THR A 1026 -16.04 -12.85 29.47
C THR A 1026 -15.74 -13.14 30.94
N SER A 1027 -16.47 -12.53 31.88
CA SER A 1027 -16.10 -12.50 33.30
C SER A 1027 -15.83 -13.88 33.93
N SER A 1028 -16.58 -14.92 33.54
CA SER A 1028 -16.36 -16.27 34.07
C SER A 1028 -15.00 -16.84 33.64
N ASP A 1029 -14.63 -16.66 32.37
CA ASP A 1029 -13.40 -17.17 31.80
C ASP A 1029 -12.18 -16.34 32.26
N GLU A 1030 -12.35 -15.02 32.41
CA GLU A 1030 -11.35 -14.11 32.98
C GLU A 1030 -11.00 -14.47 34.43
N LEU A 1031 -12.01 -14.76 35.26
CA LEU A 1031 -11.80 -15.21 36.63
C LEU A 1031 -11.06 -16.54 36.71
N GLU A 1032 -11.30 -17.47 35.79
CA GLU A 1032 -10.59 -18.75 35.74
C GLU A 1032 -9.11 -18.57 35.39
N ARG A 1033 -8.79 -17.62 34.51
CA ARG A 1033 -7.41 -17.25 34.16
C ARG A 1033 -6.70 -16.48 35.27
N GLY A 1034 -7.46 -15.84 36.15
CA GLY A 1034 -6.95 -15.02 37.24
C GLY A 1034 -6.77 -13.56 36.87
N ASP A 1035 -7.48 -13.08 35.84
CA ASP A 1035 -7.43 -11.71 35.33
C ASP A 1035 -8.01 -10.70 36.37
N ASN A 1036 -7.94 -9.40 36.06
CA ASN A 1036 -8.52 -8.35 36.91
C ASN A 1036 -10.04 -8.55 37.12
N PRO A 1037 -10.60 -8.15 38.27
CA PRO A 1037 -12.05 -8.19 38.48
C PRO A 1037 -12.81 -7.33 37.45
N SER A 1038 -13.78 -7.93 36.76
CA SER A 1038 -14.69 -7.20 35.85
C SER A 1038 -15.67 -6.30 36.62
N SER A 1039 -16.49 -5.52 35.92
CA SER A 1039 -17.59 -4.76 36.54
C SER A 1039 -18.52 -5.62 37.39
N ILE A 1040 -18.73 -6.89 37.02
CA ILE A 1040 -19.55 -7.83 37.80
C ILE A 1040 -18.96 -8.03 39.19
N GLN A 1041 -17.66 -8.34 39.28
CA GLN A 1041 -17.00 -8.59 40.56
C GLN A 1041 -16.81 -7.32 41.37
N CYS A 1042 -16.52 -6.19 40.71
CA CYS A 1042 -16.42 -4.89 41.37
C CYS A 1042 -17.73 -4.55 42.11
N TYR A 1043 -18.87 -4.69 41.43
CA TYR A 1043 -20.18 -4.43 42.03
C TYR A 1043 -20.58 -5.45 43.10
N MET A 1044 -20.31 -6.74 42.88
CA MET A 1044 -20.54 -7.80 43.88
C MET A 1044 -19.82 -7.47 45.19
N ARG A 1045 -18.54 -7.08 45.11
CA ARG A 1045 -17.73 -6.71 46.27
C ARG A 1045 -18.23 -5.43 46.92
N GLU A 1046 -18.53 -4.41 46.13
CA GLU A 1046 -18.94 -3.09 46.63
C GLU A 1046 -20.30 -3.14 47.36
N LYS A 1047 -21.27 -3.90 46.83
CA LYS A 1047 -22.63 -3.98 47.40
C LYS A 1047 -22.90 -5.23 48.24
N GLY A 1048 -22.03 -6.24 48.19
CA GLY A 1048 -22.22 -7.51 48.89
C GLY A 1048 -23.37 -8.35 48.33
N VAL A 1049 -23.62 -8.27 47.02
CA VAL A 1049 -24.73 -8.95 46.32
C VAL A 1049 -24.27 -10.22 45.61
N SER A 1050 -25.23 -11.07 45.21
CA SER A 1050 -24.94 -12.26 44.40
C SER A 1050 -24.50 -11.90 42.98
N GLU A 1051 -23.84 -12.84 42.29
CA GLU A 1051 -23.46 -12.66 40.89
C GLU A 1051 -24.67 -12.39 39.99
N ASN A 1052 -25.78 -13.11 40.20
CA ASN A 1052 -27.01 -12.90 39.42
C ASN A 1052 -27.55 -11.47 39.56
N GLU A 1053 -27.58 -10.93 40.78
CA GLU A 1053 -28.01 -9.55 41.04
C GLU A 1053 -27.03 -8.53 40.42
N SER A 1054 -25.73 -8.84 40.41
CA SER A 1054 -24.72 -8.02 39.74
C SER A 1054 -24.91 -8.01 38.23
N ARG A 1055 -25.06 -9.18 37.60
CA ARG A 1055 -25.31 -9.32 36.15
C ARG A 1055 -26.60 -8.61 35.73
N GLU A 1056 -27.66 -8.70 36.54
CA GLU A 1056 -28.90 -7.95 36.32
C GLU A 1056 -28.68 -6.43 36.42
N HIS A 1057 -27.89 -5.97 37.38
CA HIS A 1057 -27.52 -4.56 37.49
C HIS A 1057 -26.74 -4.07 36.26
N ILE A 1058 -25.71 -4.81 35.83
CA ILE A 1058 -24.92 -4.48 34.63
C ILE A 1058 -25.79 -4.48 33.37
N TRP A 1059 -26.73 -5.44 33.23
CA TRP A 1059 -27.68 -5.45 32.11
C TRP A 1059 -28.61 -4.21 32.10
N ASN A 1060 -29.04 -3.75 33.27
CA ASN A 1060 -29.81 -2.51 33.38
C ASN A 1060 -28.99 -1.28 32.97
N LEU A 1061 -27.69 -1.23 33.32
CA LEU A 1061 -26.79 -0.16 32.87
C LEU A 1061 -26.60 -0.16 31.35
N ILE A 1062 -26.51 -1.34 30.72
CA ILE A 1062 -26.50 -1.48 29.26
C ILE A 1062 -27.78 -0.88 28.65
N SER A 1063 -28.95 -1.23 29.20
CA SER A 1063 -30.23 -0.68 28.72
C SER A 1063 -30.29 0.84 28.85
N GLU A 1064 -29.79 1.42 29.95
CA GLU A 1064 -29.73 2.88 30.11
C GLU A 1064 -28.71 3.53 29.16
N GLY A 1065 -27.57 2.90 28.91
CA GLY A 1065 -26.60 3.37 27.92
C GLY A 1065 -27.16 3.37 26.49
N TRP A 1066 -27.98 2.38 26.12
CA TRP A 1066 -28.71 2.40 24.85
C TRP A 1066 -29.71 3.55 24.74
N LYS A 1067 -30.39 3.92 25.83
CA LYS A 1067 -31.27 5.10 25.85
C LYS A 1067 -30.48 6.39 25.60
N GLU A 1068 -29.29 6.50 26.18
CA GLU A 1068 -28.39 7.63 25.94
C GLU A 1068 -27.84 7.65 24.50
N ILE A 1069 -27.48 6.49 23.93
CA ILE A 1069 -27.12 6.38 22.50
C ILE A 1069 -28.26 6.89 21.61
N ASN A 1070 -29.49 6.50 21.91
CA ASN A 1070 -30.68 6.96 21.18
C ASN A 1070 -30.87 8.48 21.28
N GLU A 1071 -30.66 9.07 22.45
CA GLU A 1071 -30.70 10.53 22.65
C GLU A 1071 -29.62 11.24 21.82
N VAL A 1072 -28.40 10.71 21.78
CA VAL A 1072 -27.32 11.30 21.00
C VAL A 1072 -27.61 11.23 19.50
N LYS A 1073 -28.08 10.08 19.00
CA LYS A 1073 -28.56 9.93 17.62
C LYS A 1073 -29.68 10.92 17.30
N ALA A 1074 -30.52 11.20 18.29
CA ALA A 1074 -31.64 12.10 18.15
C ALA A 1074 -31.29 13.60 18.19
N SER A 1075 -30.12 13.92 18.73
CA SER A 1075 -29.67 15.29 18.97
C SER A 1075 -29.07 15.96 17.72
N ASN A 1076 -28.97 17.29 17.74
CA ASN A 1076 -28.18 18.05 16.77
C ASN A 1076 -26.69 17.92 17.12
N SER A 1077 -26.12 16.77 16.79
CA SER A 1077 -24.69 16.50 16.97
C SER A 1077 -23.84 17.28 15.96
N PRO A 1078 -22.65 17.76 16.33
CA PRO A 1078 -21.68 18.32 15.36
C PRO A 1078 -21.11 17.25 14.42
N TYR A 1079 -21.31 15.96 14.73
CA TYR A 1079 -20.84 14.85 13.92
C TYR A 1079 -21.88 14.40 12.89
N SER A 1080 -21.40 13.88 11.76
CA SER A 1080 -22.28 13.33 10.72
C SER A 1080 -23.09 12.14 11.25
N GLN A 1081 -24.32 11.98 10.77
CA GLN A 1081 -25.16 10.82 11.10
C GLN A 1081 -24.50 9.50 10.67
N VAL A 1082 -23.66 9.52 9.63
CA VAL A 1082 -22.88 8.34 9.19
C VAL A 1082 -21.90 7.90 10.28
N PHE A 1083 -21.20 8.85 10.92
CA PHE A 1083 -20.27 8.53 12.01
C PHE A 1083 -21.00 8.02 13.26
N ILE A 1084 -22.12 8.66 13.62
CA ILE A 1084 -22.93 8.23 14.77
C ILE A 1084 -23.46 6.82 14.55
N GLU A 1085 -23.98 6.49 13.36
CA GLU A 1085 -24.45 5.14 13.07
C GLU A 1085 -23.32 4.12 13.14
N SER A 1086 -22.11 4.43 12.65
CA SER A 1086 -20.95 3.54 12.83
C SER A 1086 -20.60 3.28 14.30
N ALA A 1087 -20.72 4.29 15.18
CA ALA A 1087 -20.52 4.10 16.61
C ALA A 1087 -21.58 3.18 17.24
N ILE A 1088 -22.81 3.24 16.74
CA ILE A 1088 -23.91 2.36 17.17
C ILE A 1088 -23.68 0.94 16.64
N ASP A 1089 -23.35 0.80 15.36
CA ASP A 1089 -23.09 -0.50 14.73
C ASP A 1089 -21.90 -1.22 15.37
N PHE A 1090 -20.91 -0.48 15.87
CA PHE A 1090 -19.82 -1.09 16.62
C PHE A 1090 -20.29 -1.72 17.93
N VAL A 1091 -21.21 -1.05 18.66
CA VAL A 1091 -21.84 -1.59 19.87
C VAL A 1091 -22.76 -2.77 19.54
N ARG A 1092 -23.47 -2.74 18.41
CA ARG A 1092 -24.25 -3.90 17.91
C ARG A 1092 -23.35 -5.10 17.60
N GLY A 1093 -22.19 -4.86 17.02
CA GLY A 1093 -21.17 -5.90 16.81
C GLY A 1093 -20.72 -6.53 18.13
N ALA A 1094 -20.56 -5.73 19.19
CA ALA A 1094 -20.26 -6.22 20.54
C ALA A 1094 -21.36 -7.15 21.08
N MET A 1095 -22.62 -6.74 20.94
CA MET A 1095 -23.76 -7.57 21.36
C MET A 1095 -23.68 -8.95 20.74
N GLU A 1096 -23.55 -9.02 19.42
CA GLU A 1096 -23.45 -10.26 18.66
C GLU A 1096 -22.22 -11.10 19.03
N MET A 1097 -21.13 -10.45 19.43
CA MET A 1097 -19.87 -11.10 19.81
C MET A 1097 -19.92 -11.72 21.21
N TYR A 1098 -20.58 -11.06 22.19
CA TYR A 1098 -20.47 -11.43 23.60
C TYR A 1098 -21.77 -11.92 24.26
N HIS A 1099 -22.94 -11.73 23.66
CA HIS A 1099 -24.21 -12.05 24.34
C HIS A 1099 -24.44 -13.55 24.59
N LYS A 1100 -23.71 -14.45 23.91
CA LYS A 1100 -23.73 -15.91 24.16
C LYS A 1100 -22.47 -16.42 24.86
N GLY A 1101 -21.63 -15.54 25.39
CA GLY A 1101 -20.33 -15.85 25.98
C GLY A 1101 -19.19 -15.21 25.21
N ASP A 1102 -17.95 -15.51 25.58
CA ASP A 1102 -16.76 -14.93 24.96
C ASP A 1102 -16.50 -15.46 23.54
N GLY A 1103 -17.08 -14.77 22.55
CA GLY A 1103 -16.87 -15.03 21.13
C GLY A 1103 -15.51 -14.56 20.59
N PHE A 1104 -14.74 -13.77 21.36
CA PHE A 1104 -13.46 -13.20 20.92
C PHE A 1104 -12.26 -13.99 21.46
N GLY A 1105 -12.18 -14.19 22.77
CA GLY A 1105 -11.08 -14.84 23.46
C GLY A 1105 -11.09 -16.37 23.33
N THR A 1106 -12.27 -17.01 23.34
CA THR A 1106 -12.35 -18.49 23.31
C THR A 1106 -12.43 -19.10 21.91
N ASN A 1107 -11.66 -20.18 21.70
CA ASN A 1107 -11.76 -20.97 20.47
C ASN A 1107 -12.98 -21.92 20.45
N GLN A 1108 -13.76 -21.97 21.52
CA GLN A 1108 -14.84 -22.94 21.69
C GLN A 1108 -16.22 -22.39 21.31
N ASP A 1109 -16.36 -21.07 21.16
CA ASP A 1109 -17.64 -20.50 20.75
C ASP A 1109 -18.01 -20.92 19.32
N ARG A 1110 -18.98 -21.82 19.20
CA ARG A 1110 -19.54 -22.24 17.91
C ARG A 1110 -20.51 -21.19 17.35
N TYR A 1111 -21.05 -20.30 18.18
CA TYR A 1111 -22.07 -19.34 17.79
C TYR A 1111 -21.49 -18.27 16.87
N LEU A 1112 -20.52 -17.47 17.33
CA LEU A 1112 -19.92 -16.42 16.51
C LEU A 1112 -19.23 -17.02 15.28
N LYS A 1113 -18.52 -18.15 15.43
CA LYS A 1113 -17.86 -18.84 14.31
C LYS A 1113 -18.82 -19.17 13.18
N THR A 1114 -20.01 -19.67 13.48
CA THR A 1114 -21.02 -19.99 12.46
C THR A 1114 -21.48 -18.72 11.74
N LYS A 1115 -21.73 -17.62 12.47
CA LYS A 1115 -22.13 -16.34 11.86
C LYS A 1115 -21.03 -15.74 10.98
N VAL A 1116 -19.79 -15.77 11.44
CA VAL A 1116 -18.61 -15.31 10.70
C VAL A 1116 -18.43 -16.13 9.42
N VAL A 1117 -18.58 -17.45 9.48
CA VAL A 1117 -18.55 -18.32 8.29
C VAL A 1117 -19.66 -17.96 7.31
N ASN A 1118 -20.89 -17.78 7.79
CA ASN A 1118 -22.01 -17.40 6.94
C ASN A 1118 -21.87 -16.00 6.34
N MET A 1119 -21.16 -15.10 7.03
CA MET A 1119 -20.95 -13.74 6.55
C MET A 1119 -19.85 -13.68 5.49
N PHE A 1120 -18.75 -14.42 5.67
CA PHE A 1120 -17.56 -14.28 4.83
C PHE A 1120 -17.34 -15.38 3.81
N PHE A 1121 -17.81 -16.61 4.06
CA PHE A 1121 -17.38 -17.78 3.28
C PHE A 1121 -18.52 -18.60 2.67
N ASP A 1122 -19.72 -18.59 3.27
CA ASP A 1122 -20.89 -19.31 2.74
C ASP A 1122 -21.80 -18.37 1.92
N PRO A 1123 -21.80 -18.42 0.58
CA PRO A 1123 -22.66 -17.59 -0.24
C PRO A 1123 -24.11 -18.07 -0.20
N ILE A 1124 -25.06 -17.13 -0.33
CA ILE A 1124 -26.48 -17.45 -0.45
C ILE A 1124 -26.74 -18.08 -1.83
N PRO A 1125 -27.38 -19.25 -1.94
CA PRO A 1125 -27.74 -19.82 -3.24
C PRO A 1125 -28.65 -18.89 -4.04
N ILE A 1126 -28.26 -18.58 -5.28
CA ILE A 1126 -29.06 -17.75 -6.21
C ILE A 1126 -30.17 -18.60 -6.79
#